data_AF-A0A7Y5G2L4-F1
#
_entry.id   AF-A0A7Y5G2L4-F1
#
_cell.length_a   1.000
_cell.length_b   1.000
_cell.length_c   1.000
_cell.angle_alpha   90.00
_cell.angle_beta   90.00
_cell.angle_gamma   90.00
#
_symmetry.space_group_name_H-M   'P 1'
#
loop_
_entity.id
_entity.type
_entity.pdbx_description
1 polymer ?
#
loop_
_entity_poly.entity_id
_entity_poly.type
_entity_poly.pdbx_seq_one_letter_code
_entity_poly.pdbx_strand_id
1 'polypeptide(L)'
;MKEKIARQTPLADYLRVLYRGRWIILASFLAVMAITVYLGMTAVPLYQASAKVMFKTESNIGLPGFEAMGYWQTETMISNQVEIIGGRALAKAVAQKLMQSEQAHELPILGAHKHLLSRSGRFSRFLNALFGSSAADDSRNETQEPALLEVETVARELPGYISVAPIRSTDMILLSVVSEDPQEAMIIANAYVEAYSELNRAMSQAEVRQVKNFLENQLGVIQQQLAESELALKDYLKGETPMTLTDETNGLVTKLVEFESLYKESLADLEAARERLKFIDQQLGKRGDIAAISATSFLDELKKEMADLQQQRAAYLAYLAQSGSLDENNTRLQELDDQIERLTQKFRAELASLTAAGWGGPANLQDEMFMRKFEVEANIETLLPKVASLKQIVDDYAKKLESLPEKKLLMVRLQRSAQVDEKIFLMMKEKYEELRITEVGQLGDVRIIEPAELPESPLGPNRKLNIILGMILGLGLGVGLAFLLDMLDNSVRTMEDLERMGQPVLGSIPMIKEGETLARLKISKNGAHNGVHHGLSNGNVSAIENKLEQQPTAARLITHVAPKSPISEAYRALRTNIQYTHIDRTLRTLLVTSPGPGDGKSTSVANLAIVMAQMGSKVLLIDADLRRPVLHSVFKLDRRVGLSNVLVGRTEIAEAVLPTDIENLYIMPCGALPPNPSELLGSSAMQRTVEALKQEYEVVLFDSPPVIAVTDAAVLARLVDGVFLVVKAGHTSKEAAFRSYTLLNQVKAKVLGTLLNSVKVESMYGSYYYYYHYHYYTQNSNGKLPKTQRKLLSWPWS
;
A
#
# COMPACT_ATOMS: atom_id res chain seq x y z
N MET A 1 -29.43 -11.09 -48.10
CA MET A 1 -29.68 -9.72 -47.61
C MET A 1 -29.45 -9.64 -46.09
N LYS A 2 -28.29 -10.14 -45.64
CA LYS A 2 -27.82 -10.19 -44.24
C LYS A 2 -26.40 -9.62 -44.21
N GLU A 3 -26.24 -8.34 -44.51
CA GLU A 3 -24.96 -7.64 -44.33
C GLU A 3 -25.16 -6.17 -44.70
N LYS A 4 -25.41 -5.36 -43.68
CA LYS A 4 -25.25 -3.88 -43.59
C LYS A 4 -26.21 -3.35 -42.53
N ILE A 5 -25.90 -3.61 -41.27
CA ILE A 5 -26.26 -2.67 -40.20
C ILE A 5 -24.94 -2.22 -39.62
N ALA A 6 -24.64 -0.96 -39.91
CA ALA A 6 -23.41 -0.28 -39.54
C ALA A 6 -23.14 -0.46 -38.04
N ARG A 7 -21.92 -0.90 -37.73
CA ARG A 7 -21.32 -0.76 -36.41
C ARG A 7 -21.27 0.74 -36.08
N GLN A 8 -22.31 1.26 -35.43
CA GLN A 8 -22.20 2.51 -34.69
C GLN A 8 -21.13 2.31 -33.61
N THR A 9 -20.27 3.30 -33.47
CA THR A 9 -19.04 3.25 -32.67
C THR A 9 -19.30 2.84 -31.22
N PRO A 10 -18.67 1.75 -30.71
CA PRO A 10 -18.89 1.29 -29.33
C PRO A 10 -18.53 2.35 -28.27
N LEU A 11 -17.67 3.31 -28.60
CA LEU A 11 -17.24 4.38 -27.71
C LEU A 11 -18.39 5.26 -27.20
N ALA A 12 -19.38 5.55 -28.06
CA ALA A 12 -20.48 6.44 -27.70
C ALA A 12 -21.42 5.81 -26.67
N ASP A 13 -21.57 4.48 -26.71
CA ASP A 13 -22.38 3.73 -25.74
C ASP A 13 -21.69 3.71 -24.37
N TYR A 14 -20.36 3.48 -24.32
CA TYR A 14 -19.59 3.54 -23.07
C TYR A 14 -19.64 4.92 -22.39
N LEU A 15 -19.51 6.01 -23.15
CA LEU A 15 -19.63 7.38 -22.62
C LEU A 15 -21.03 7.66 -22.04
N ARG A 16 -22.07 7.06 -22.62
CA ARG A 16 -23.45 7.23 -22.16
C ARG A 16 -23.69 6.53 -20.82
N VAL A 17 -23.11 5.34 -20.64
CA VAL A 17 -23.14 4.62 -19.36
C VAL A 17 -22.44 5.43 -18.26
N LEU A 18 -21.24 5.94 -18.54
CA LEU A 18 -20.48 6.76 -17.61
C LEU A 18 -21.23 8.04 -17.20
N TYR A 19 -21.86 8.73 -18.16
CA TYR A 19 -22.61 9.96 -17.87
C TYR A 19 -23.84 9.70 -16.99
N ARG A 20 -24.53 8.58 -17.19
CA ARG A 20 -25.67 8.17 -16.34
C ARG A 20 -25.21 7.73 -14.95
N GLY A 21 -24.12 6.97 -14.90
CA GLY A 21 -23.51 6.47 -13.68
C GLY A 21 -22.75 7.51 -12.86
N ARG A 22 -22.65 8.77 -13.32
CA ARG A 22 -21.82 9.81 -12.66
C ARG A 22 -22.08 9.96 -11.15
N TRP A 23 -23.31 9.80 -10.70
CA TRP A 23 -23.65 9.89 -9.28
C TRP A 23 -23.24 8.64 -8.50
N ILE A 24 -23.30 7.47 -9.12
CA ILE A 24 -22.80 6.21 -8.55
C ILE A 24 -21.28 6.25 -8.47
N ILE A 25 -20.62 6.68 -9.55
CA ILE A 25 -19.16 6.86 -9.62
C ILE A 25 -18.71 7.87 -8.57
N LEU A 26 -19.42 9.00 -8.43
CA LEU A 26 -19.09 10.02 -7.43
C LEU A 26 -19.32 9.51 -6.00
N ALA A 27 -20.42 8.79 -5.75
CA ALA A 27 -20.74 8.25 -4.43
C ALA A 27 -19.72 7.17 -4.00
N SER A 28 -19.37 6.24 -4.89
CA SER A 28 -18.36 5.22 -4.61
C SER A 28 -16.98 5.85 -4.41
N PHE A 29 -16.63 6.84 -5.22
CA PHE A 29 -15.39 7.59 -5.10
C PHE A 29 -15.29 8.28 -3.73
N LEU A 30 -16.32 9.02 -3.34
CA LEU A 30 -16.37 9.71 -2.05
C LEU A 30 -16.34 8.73 -0.87
N ALA A 31 -17.04 7.60 -0.96
CA ALA A 31 -17.05 6.58 0.08
C ALA A 31 -15.67 5.95 0.28
N VAL A 32 -15.01 5.52 -0.81
CA VAL A 32 -13.66 4.94 -0.75
C VAL A 32 -12.65 5.99 -0.27
N MET A 33 -12.73 7.23 -0.76
CA MET A 33 -11.88 8.33 -0.31
C MET A 33 -12.05 8.64 1.18
N ALA A 34 -13.28 8.65 1.70
CA ALA A 34 -13.52 8.87 3.12
C ALA A 34 -12.89 7.74 3.98
N ILE A 35 -13.01 6.49 3.53
CA ILE A 35 -12.41 5.33 4.20
C ILE A 35 -10.88 5.39 4.15
N THR A 36 -10.27 5.70 3.00
CA THR A 36 -8.81 5.75 2.88
C THR A 36 -8.19 6.92 3.64
N VAL A 37 -8.85 8.09 3.66
CA VAL A 37 -8.45 9.21 4.51
C VAL A 37 -8.58 8.84 5.98
N TYR A 38 -9.68 8.19 6.38
CA TYR A 38 -9.88 7.73 7.76
C TYR A 38 -8.80 6.75 8.20
N LEU A 39 -8.52 5.71 7.40
CA LEU A 39 -7.45 4.74 7.69
C LEU A 39 -6.07 5.41 7.69
N GLY A 40 -5.82 6.36 6.79
CA GLY A 40 -4.56 7.10 6.72
C GLY A 40 -4.32 8.04 7.90
N MET A 41 -5.38 8.64 8.45
CA MET A 41 -5.31 9.51 9.63
C MET A 41 -5.27 8.74 10.95
N THR A 42 -5.85 7.54 11.00
CA THR A 42 -5.90 6.71 12.21
C THR A 42 -4.71 5.76 12.35
N ALA A 43 -3.95 5.52 11.28
CA ALA A 43 -2.74 4.71 11.33
C ALA A 43 -1.66 5.36 12.21
N VAL A 44 -1.02 4.52 13.03
CA VAL A 44 0.08 4.94 13.90
C VAL A 44 1.31 5.28 13.04
N PRO A 45 1.90 6.48 13.21
CA PRO A 45 3.16 6.79 12.55
C PRO A 45 4.28 5.97 13.19
N LEU A 46 5.12 5.37 12.35
CA LEU A 46 6.36 4.72 12.79
C LEU A 46 7.53 5.61 12.42
N TYR A 47 8.43 5.84 13.37
CA TYR A 47 9.63 6.64 13.24
C TYR A 47 10.86 5.73 13.32
N GLN A 48 11.90 6.04 12.56
CA GLN A 48 13.15 5.30 12.58
C GLN A 48 14.28 6.26 12.92
N ALA A 49 15.07 5.92 13.93
CA ALA A 49 16.33 6.59 14.24
C ALA A 49 17.49 5.62 14.01
N SER A 50 18.61 6.10 13.49
CA SER A 50 19.74 5.25 13.14
C SER A 50 21.06 5.84 13.63
N ALA A 51 21.93 5.01 14.17
CA ALA A 51 23.28 5.36 14.59
C ALA A 51 24.31 4.54 13.79
N LYS A 52 25.47 5.14 13.50
CA LYS A 52 26.59 4.47 12.81
C LYS A 52 27.77 4.30 13.75
N VAL A 53 28.26 3.06 13.79
CA VAL A 53 29.39 2.65 14.62
C VAL A 53 30.47 2.07 13.72
N MET A 54 31.71 2.49 13.93
CA MET A 54 32.89 1.98 13.22
C MET A 54 33.74 1.12 14.16
N PHE A 55 34.24 0.03 13.61
CA PHE A 55 35.21 -0.85 14.25
C PHE A 55 36.61 -0.51 13.73
N LYS A 56 37.58 -0.46 14.63
CA LYS A 56 38.98 -0.39 14.24
C LYS A 56 39.49 -1.80 13.94
N THR A 57 39.62 -2.12 12.66
CA THR A 57 40.18 -3.39 12.18
C THR A 57 41.69 -3.50 12.41
N GLU A 58 42.38 -2.36 12.57
CA GLU A 58 43.82 -2.31 12.89
C GLU A 58 44.05 -1.42 14.12
N SER A 59 44.10 -2.03 15.31
CA SER A 59 44.81 -1.41 16.44
C SER A 59 46.30 -1.50 16.17
N ASN A 60 46.83 -0.58 15.36
CA ASN A 60 48.27 -0.49 15.07
C ASN A 60 49.09 0.04 16.27
N ILE A 61 48.66 -0.29 17.50
CA ILE A 61 49.41 -0.04 18.72
C ILE A 61 50.36 -1.24 18.90
N GLY A 62 51.24 -1.43 17.92
CA GLY A 62 52.41 -2.28 18.09
C GLY A 62 53.34 -1.57 19.05
N LEU A 63 53.40 -2.02 20.30
CA LEU A 63 54.42 -1.57 21.24
C LEU A 63 55.78 -2.12 20.77
N PRO A 64 56.78 -1.26 20.51
CA PRO A 64 58.14 -1.72 20.21
C PRO A 64 58.69 -2.54 21.39
N GLY A 65 59.20 -3.75 21.14
CA GLY A 65 59.79 -4.60 22.19
C GLY A 65 58.90 -5.75 22.72
N PHE A 66 57.68 -5.91 22.23
CA PHE A 66 56.95 -7.17 22.29
C PHE A 66 56.49 -7.56 20.89
N GLU A 67 57.44 -7.95 20.02
CA GLU A 67 57.11 -8.37 18.65
C GLU A 67 56.18 -9.60 18.65
N ALA A 68 56.30 -10.48 19.64
CA ALA A 68 55.40 -11.62 19.85
C ALA A 68 54.03 -11.25 20.46
N MET A 69 53.80 -10.00 20.87
CA MET A 69 52.47 -9.48 21.17
C MET A 69 51.77 -8.89 19.93
N GLY A 70 52.40 -8.86 18.75
CA GLY A 70 51.77 -8.45 17.48
C GLY A 70 50.48 -9.21 17.10
N TYR A 71 50.12 -10.26 17.86
CA TYR A 71 48.83 -10.94 17.83
C TYR A 71 47.64 -10.10 18.38
N TRP A 72 47.80 -8.81 18.70
CA TRP A 72 46.67 -7.91 18.98
C TRP A 72 45.87 -7.49 17.73
N GLN A 73 46.32 -7.83 16.52
CA GLN A 73 45.52 -7.61 15.30
C GLN A 73 44.45 -8.68 15.15
N THR A 74 43.33 -8.50 15.85
CA THR A 74 42.12 -9.30 15.61
C THR A 74 41.34 -8.66 14.47
N GLU A 75 41.22 -9.35 13.33
CA GLU A 75 40.16 -9.05 12.37
C GLU A 75 38.83 -9.48 13.00
N THR A 76 38.22 -8.58 13.79
CA THR A 76 36.88 -8.84 14.31
C THR A 76 35.90 -8.84 13.16
N MET A 77 35.28 -9.98 12.87
CA MET A 77 34.25 -10.05 11.86
C MET A 77 33.05 -9.18 12.25
N ILE A 78 32.67 -8.28 11.34
CA ILE A 78 31.50 -7.40 11.51
C ILE A 78 30.23 -8.23 11.79
N SER A 79 30.13 -9.44 11.23
CA SER A 79 29.01 -10.36 11.50
C SER A 79 28.87 -10.73 12.98
N ASN A 80 29.98 -10.95 13.68
CA ASN A 80 29.97 -11.29 15.10
C ASN A 80 29.51 -10.08 15.93
N GLN A 81 29.94 -8.88 15.52
CA GLN A 81 29.54 -7.64 16.19
C GLN A 81 28.06 -7.32 15.99
N VAL A 82 27.49 -7.61 14.81
CA VAL A 82 26.04 -7.47 14.55
C VAL A 82 25.21 -8.31 15.54
N GLU A 83 25.63 -9.55 15.78
CA GLU A 83 24.93 -10.47 16.68
C GLU A 83 25.11 -10.11 18.17
N ILE A 84 26.31 -9.67 18.58
CA ILE A 84 26.55 -9.19 19.95
C ILE A 84 25.64 -7.99 20.26
N ILE A 85 25.49 -7.06 19.31
CA ILE A 85 24.60 -5.90 19.45
C ILE A 85 23.13 -6.34 19.52
N GLY A 86 22.74 -7.38 18.77
CA GLY A 86 21.41 -7.99 18.84
C GLY A 86 21.17 -8.86 20.10
N GLY A 87 22.23 -9.16 20.85
CA GLY A 87 22.22 -10.12 21.95
C GLY A 87 21.45 -9.68 23.19
N ARG A 88 20.93 -10.66 23.93
CA ARG A 88 20.17 -10.42 25.18
C ARG A 88 21.00 -9.76 26.29
N ALA A 89 22.30 -10.06 26.35
CA ALA A 89 23.18 -9.49 27.38
C ALA A 89 23.29 -7.96 27.23
N LEU A 90 23.46 -7.47 26.00
CA LEU A 90 23.46 -6.05 25.72
C LEU A 90 22.07 -5.45 25.90
N ALA A 91 21.00 -6.11 25.43
CA ALA A 91 19.63 -5.64 25.63
C ALA A 91 19.29 -5.43 27.12
N LYS A 92 19.81 -6.27 28.01
CA LYS A 92 19.66 -6.11 29.46
C LYS A 92 20.43 -4.90 30.01
N ALA A 93 21.67 -4.70 29.57
CA ALA A 93 22.45 -3.52 29.95
C ALA A 93 21.79 -2.22 29.46
N VAL A 94 21.26 -2.22 28.23
CA VAL A 94 20.48 -1.11 27.67
C VAL A 94 19.21 -0.86 28.48
N ALA A 95 18.44 -1.90 28.81
CA ALA A 95 17.25 -1.77 29.64
C ALA A 95 17.56 -1.13 31.01
N GLN A 96 18.66 -1.56 31.66
CA GLN A 96 19.10 -0.94 32.91
C GLN A 96 19.47 0.54 32.73
N LYS A 97 20.20 0.87 31.66
CA LYS A 97 20.61 2.24 31.34
C LYS A 97 19.40 3.14 31.06
N LEU A 98 18.42 2.64 30.29
CA LEU A 98 17.18 3.35 30.00
C LEU A 98 16.37 3.63 31.28
N MET A 99 16.26 2.66 32.20
CA MET A 99 15.54 2.83 33.47
C MET A 99 16.24 3.80 34.44
N GLN A 100 17.56 3.98 34.32
CA GLN A 100 18.34 4.92 35.14
C GLN A 100 18.43 6.32 34.52
N SER A 101 18.00 6.49 33.27
CA SER A 101 18.01 7.79 32.59
C SER A 101 16.95 8.74 33.16
N GLU A 102 17.22 10.05 33.16
CA GLU A 102 16.23 11.07 33.58
C GLU A 102 14.94 11.03 32.74
N GLN A 103 15.02 10.47 31.53
CA GLN A 103 13.93 10.35 30.56
C GLN A 103 13.13 9.03 30.70
N ALA A 104 13.44 8.19 31.70
CA ALA A 104 12.80 6.88 31.87
C ALA A 104 11.26 6.94 31.93
N HIS A 105 10.71 8.02 32.50
CA HIS A 105 9.26 8.20 32.63
C HIS A 105 8.57 8.63 31.33
N GLU A 106 9.32 9.05 30.32
CA GLU A 106 8.81 9.50 29.03
C GLU A 106 8.79 8.37 27.98
N LEU A 107 9.48 7.24 28.24
CA LEU A 107 9.68 6.15 27.28
C LEU A 107 8.52 5.15 27.25
N PRO A 108 7.77 5.03 26.13
CA PRO A 108 6.66 4.08 25.98
C PRO A 108 7.02 2.62 26.27
N ILE A 109 8.22 2.17 25.89
CA ILE A 109 8.73 0.80 26.08
C ILE A 109 8.87 0.42 27.55
N LEU A 110 9.04 1.39 28.45
CA LEU A 110 9.11 1.15 29.90
C LEU A 110 7.72 1.07 30.56
N GLY A 111 6.65 1.17 29.77
CA GLY A 111 5.26 1.15 30.24
C GLY A 111 4.65 2.54 30.40
N ALA A 112 5.39 3.61 30.11
CA ALA A 112 4.83 4.97 30.07
C ALA A 112 3.73 5.02 29.00
N HIS A 113 2.53 5.48 29.38
CA HIS A 113 1.47 5.82 28.44
C HIS A 113 0.92 4.72 27.50
N LYS A 114 1.08 3.42 27.82
CA LYS A 114 0.51 2.30 27.03
C LYS A 114 -1.00 2.42 26.79
N HIS A 115 -1.72 3.15 27.66
CA HIS A 115 -3.17 3.41 27.56
C HIS A 115 -3.57 4.52 26.57
N LEU A 116 -2.69 5.47 26.22
CA LEU A 116 -3.02 6.60 25.33
C LEU A 116 -3.10 6.18 23.85
N LEU A 117 -2.54 5.02 23.50
CA LEU A 117 -2.43 4.52 22.13
C LEU A 117 -3.56 3.54 21.74
N SER A 118 -4.51 3.24 22.63
CA SER A 118 -5.55 2.24 22.37
C SER A 118 -6.44 2.62 21.18
N ARG A 119 -6.65 1.65 20.29
CA ARG A 119 -7.34 1.80 19.00
C ARG A 119 -8.83 2.15 19.16
N SER A 120 -9.43 1.84 20.30
CA SER A 120 -10.84 2.13 20.64
C SER A 120 -11.09 3.60 21.01
N GLY A 121 -10.14 4.24 21.70
CA GLY A 121 -10.26 5.65 22.11
C GLY A 121 -10.17 6.67 20.97
N ARG A 122 -9.59 6.29 19.82
CA ARG A 122 -9.49 7.14 18.62
C ARG A 122 -10.77 7.13 17.78
N PHE A 123 -11.49 6.01 17.75
CA PHE A 123 -12.75 5.87 17.02
C PHE A 123 -13.88 6.67 17.67
N SER A 124 -13.97 6.67 19.01
CA SER A 124 -14.98 7.45 19.75
C SER A 124 -14.79 8.96 19.60
N ARG A 125 -13.55 9.46 19.62
CA ARG A 125 -13.24 10.89 19.41
C ARG A 125 -13.62 11.38 18.01
N PHE A 126 -13.41 10.57 16.98
CA PHE A 126 -13.80 10.89 15.60
C PHE A 126 -15.33 10.91 15.43
N LEU A 127 -16.05 9.92 15.99
CA LEU A 127 -17.51 9.91 15.99
C LEU A 127 -18.10 11.15 16.69
N ASN A 128 -17.50 11.58 17.81
CA ASN A 128 -17.94 12.77 18.52
C ASN A 128 -17.67 14.08 17.74
N ALA A 129 -16.57 14.16 17.00
CA ALA A 129 -16.27 15.32 16.16
C ALA A 129 -17.21 15.46 14.95
N LEU A 130 -17.75 14.35 14.44
CA LEU A 130 -18.64 14.32 13.28
C LEU A 130 -20.12 14.49 13.64
N PHE A 131 -20.53 14.00 14.81
CA PHE A 131 -21.95 13.92 15.20
C PHE A 131 -22.34 14.80 16.39
N GLY A 132 -21.46 15.71 16.84
CA GLY A 132 -21.83 16.82 17.72
C GLY A 132 -22.62 16.41 18.97
N SER A 133 -22.28 15.26 19.57
CA SER A 133 -22.93 14.77 20.79
C SER A 133 -22.00 14.88 21.99
N SER A 134 -22.46 15.59 23.02
CA SER A 134 -21.78 15.75 24.30
C SER A 134 -21.82 14.45 25.12
N ALA A 135 -20.68 14.15 25.75
CA ALA A 135 -20.42 13.24 26.87
C ALA A 135 -20.52 11.71 26.63
N ALA A 136 -19.34 11.08 26.60
CA ALA A 136 -19.08 9.94 27.48
C ALA A 136 -17.82 10.29 28.29
N ASP A 137 -18.04 10.46 29.58
CA ASP A 137 -17.09 10.77 30.63
C ASP A 137 -16.15 9.57 30.84
N ASP A 138 -14.87 9.73 30.47
CA ASP A 138 -13.80 8.75 30.72
C ASP A 138 -12.80 9.33 31.74
N SER A 139 -13.29 10.11 32.71
CA SER A 139 -12.50 10.67 33.83
C SER A 139 -12.40 9.70 35.01
N ARG A 140 -12.11 8.41 34.75
CA ARG A 140 -11.78 7.44 35.80
C ARG A 140 -10.55 6.63 35.43
N ASN A 141 -9.38 7.27 35.48
CA ASN A 141 -8.12 6.66 35.89
C ASN A 141 -7.01 7.74 35.88
N GLU A 142 -7.03 8.63 36.85
CA GLU A 142 -5.82 9.34 37.28
C GLU A 142 -5.52 8.93 38.72
N THR A 143 -4.22 8.82 39.05
CA THR A 143 -3.59 8.43 40.33
C THR A 143 -3.14 6.97 40.54
N GLN A 144 -2.61 6.32 39.50
CA GLN A 144 -1.45 5.44 39.71
C GLN A 144 -0.36 5.83 38.70
N GLU A 145 0.79 6.29 39.20
CA GLU A 145 2.00 6.37 38.38
C GLU A 145 2.21 5.00 37.74
N PRO A 146 2.35 4.91 36.40
CA PRO A 146 2.57 3.64 35.75
C PRO A 146 3.86 3.03 36.31
N ALA A 147 3.73 1.88 36.98
CA ALA A 147 4.88 1.13 37.46
C ALA A 147 5.76 0.76 36.25
N LEU A 148 7.02 1.23 36.27
CA LEU A 148 7.99 0.88 35.24
C LEU A 148 8.11 -0.64 35.14
N LEU A 149 8.14 -1.16 33.91
CA LEU A 149 8.32 -2.59 33.67
C LEU A 149 9.66 -3.07 34.25
N GLU A 150 9.70 -4.33 34.70
CA GLU A 150 10.94 -4.94 35.15
C GLU A 150 11.97 -5.00 34.03
N VAL A 151 13.25 -4.80 34.36
CA VAL A 151 14.41 -4.86 33.43
C VAL A 151 14.34 -6.08 32.50
N GLU A 152 13.96 -7.25 33.04
CA GLU A 152 13.93 -8.50 32.29
C GLU A 152 12.82 -8.53 31.22
N THR A 153 11.72 -7.82 31.45
CA THR A 153 10.62 -7.70 30.48
C THR A 153 11.03 -6.78 29.34
N VAL A 154 11.62 -5.64 29.65
CA VAL A 154 12.13 -4.66 28.67
C VAL A 154 13.23 -5.30 27.81
N ALA A 155 14.18 -6.00 28.43
CA ALA A 155 15.27 -6.70 27.74
C ALA A 155 14.80 -7.79 26.77
N ARG A 156 13.60 -8.35 26.99
CA ARG A 156 13.00 -9.36 26.09
C ARG A 156 12.36 -8.71 24.86
N GLU A 157 11.80 -7.51 25.00
CA GLU A 157 11.11 -6.80 23.92
C GLU A 157 12.07 -5.99 23.04
N LEU A 158 13.12 -5.40 23.61
CA LEU A 158 14.09 -4.54 22.90
C LEU A 158 14.66 -5.11 21.58
N PRO A 159 15.05 -6.40 21.48
CA PRO A 159 15.54 -6.96 20.21
C PRO A 159 14.52 -6.90 19.06
N GLY A 160 13.22 -6.81 19.34
CA GLY A 160 12.19 -6.65 18.32
C GLY A 160 12.08 -5.25 17.72
N TYR A 161 12.66 -4.24 18.38
CA TYR A 161 12.62 -2.83 17.96
C TYR A 161 13.86 -2.41 17.16
N ILE A 162 14.92 -3.23 17.19
CA ILE A 162 16.20 -2.92 16.58
C ILE A 162 16.45 -3.74 15.32
N SER A 163 17.17 -3.16 14.38
CA SER A 163 17.73 -3.82 13.22
C SER A 163 19.19 -3.40 13.09
N VAL A 164 20.08 -4.39 13.10
CA VAL A 164 21.53 -4.17 13.03
C VAL A 164 22.03 -4.75 11.73
N ALA A 165 22.70 -3.94 10.90
CA ALA A 165 23.18 -4.36 9.60
C ALA A 165 24.59 -3.84 9.29
N PRO A 166 25.46 -4.65 8.67
CA PRO A 166 26.76 -4.19 8.21
C PRO A 166 26.61 -3.28 6.97
N ILE A 167 27.41 -2.23 6.89
CA ILE A 167 27.51 -1.38 5.70
C ILE A 167 28.53 -2.02 4.74
N ARG A 168 28.07 -2.34 3.52
CA ARG A 168 28.88 -3.08 2.53
C ARG A 168 30.22 -2.39 2.26
N SER A 169 31.29 -3.19 2.23
CA SER A 169 32.65 -2.73 1.93
C SER A 169 33.18 -1.68 2.92
N THR A 170 32.72 -1.69 4.17
CA THR A 170 33.20 -0.79 5.23
C THR A 170 33.22 -1.51 6.58
N ASP A 171 34.05 -1.04 7.52
CA ASP A 171 34.11 -1.50 8.91
C ASP A 171 33.02 -0.86 9.79
N MET A 172 31.83 -0.62 9.22
CA MET A 172 30.75 0.10 9.90
C MET A 172 29.49 -0.74 10.01
N ILE A 173 28.80 -0.57 11.15
CA ILE A 173 27.47 -1.11 11.42
C ILE A 173 26.48 0.05 11.49
N LEU A 174 25.33 -0.16 10.85
CA LEU A 174 24.15 0.68 10.98
C LEU A 174 23.20 0.01 11.98
N LEU A 175 22.99 0.65 13.12
CA LEU A 175 21.95 0.28 14.08
C LEU A 175 20.74 1.17 13.81
N SER A 176 19.60 0.57 13.50
CA SER A 176 18.33 1.25 13.28
C SER A 176 17.32 0.82 14.33
N VAL A 177 16.58 1.76 14.89
CA VAL A 177 15.50 1.51 15.86
C VAL A 177 14.21 2.08 15.31
N VAL A 178 13.13 1.30 15.37
CA VAL A 178 11.80 1.71 14.94
C VAL A 178 10.87 1.81 16.14
N SER A 179 10.26 2.98 16.36
CA SER A 179 9.27 3.21 17.42
C SER A 179 8.08 4.05 16.91
N GLU A 180 6.96 4.02 17.64
CA GLU A 180 5.83 4.92 17.47
C GLU A 180 6.16 6.37 17.91
N ASP A 181 7.17 6.55 18.75
CA ASP A 181 7.65 7.84 19.24
C ASP A 181 9.05 8.16 18.67
N PRO A 182 9.25 9.32 18.01
CA PRO A 182 10.55 9.73 17.48
C PRO A 182 11.63 9.87 18.57
N GLN A 183 11.28 10.33 19.77
CA GLN A 183 12.26 10.51 20.85
C GLN A 183 12.73 9.15 21.39
N GLU A 184 11.79 8.23 21.58
CA GLU A 184 12.09 6.86 21.99
C GLU A 184 13.04 6.16 21.02
N ALA A 185 12.78 6.25 19.70
CA ALA A 185 13.65 5.64 18.69
C ALA A 185 15.10 6.14 18.82
N MET A 186 15.27 7.46 19.00
CA MET A 186 16.58 8.09 19.15
C MET A 186 17.27 7.66 20.45
N ILE A 187 16.56 7.70 21.58
CA ILE A 187 17.11 7.37 22.91
C ILE A 187 17.54 5.91 22.94
N ILE A 188 16.72 4.98 22.45
CA ILE A 188 17.06 3.56 22.39
C ILE A 188 18.28 3.34 21.48
N ALA A 189 18.33 3.98 20.30
CA ALA A 189 19.45 3.81 19.38
C ALA A 189 20.78 4.28 19.99
N ASN A 190 20.80 5.46 20.62
CA ASN A 190 21.97 5.99 21.30
C ASN A 190 22.35 5.14 22.51
N ALA A 191 21.37 4.72 23.32
CA ALA A 191 21.62 3.86 24.48
C ALA A 191 22.26 2.53 24.09
N TYR A 192 21.84 1.93 22.97
CA TYR A 192 22.43 0.70 22.43
C TYR A 192 23.90 0.89 22.05
N VAL A 193 24.19 1.91 21.24
CA VAL A 193 25.54 2.17 20.74
C VAL A 193 26.49 2.55 21.88
N GLU A 194 26.02 3.35 22.84
CA GLU A 194 26.80 3.72 24.02
C GLU A 194 27.05 2.54 24.94
N ALA A 195 26.02 1.74 25.29
CA ALA A 195 26.18 0.57 26.15
C ALA A 195 27.15 -0.44 25.52
N TYR A 196 27.09 -0.59 24.20
CA TYR A 196 28.01 -1.45 23.47
C TYR A 196 29.45 -0.92 23.47
N SER A 197 29.65 0.38 23.22
CA SER A 197 30.97 1.02 23.29
C SER A 197 31.56 0.95 24.70
N GLU A 198 30.75 1.15 25.74
CA GLU A 198 31.15 1.00 27.15
C GLU A 198 31.56 -0.44 27.48
N LEU A 199 30.79 -1.43 27.03
CA LEU A 199 31.10 -2.85 27.22
C LEU A 199 32.42 -3.22 26.56
N ASN A 200 32.63 -2.82 25.29
CA ASN A 200 33.88 -3.09 24.58
C ASN A 200 35.07 -2.41 25.25
N ARG A 201 34.94 -1.13 25.63
CA ARG A 201 35.99 -0.39 26.35
C ARG A 201 36.34 -1.06 27.68
N ALA A 202 35.33 -1.48 28.46
CA ALA A 202 35.53 -2.14 29.74
C ALA A 202 36.27 -3.48 29.59
N MET A 203 35.93 -4.27 28.57
CA MET A 203 36.62 -5.52 28.27
C MET A 203 38.08 -5.29 27.86
N SER A 204 38.33 -4.38 26.91
CA SER A 204 39.68 -4.07 26.44
C SER A 204 40.56 -3.50 27.57
N GLN A 205 40.00 -2.68 28.46
CA GLN A 205 40.72 -2.18 29.64
C GLN A 205 41.02 -3.28 30.67
N ALA A 206 40.07 -4.20 30.92
CA ALA A 206 40.25 -5.29 31.87
C ALA A 206 41.39 -6.24 31.45
N GLU A 207 41.51 -6.50 30.15
CA GLU A 207 42.56 -7.34 29.58
C GLU A 207 43.96 -6.70 29.73
N VAL A 208 44.09 -5.41 29.37
CA VAL A 208 45.35 -4.66 29.56
C VAL A 208 45.71 -4.57 31.04
N ARG A 209 44.74 -4.33 31.91
CA ARG A 209 44.93 -4.26 33.37
C ARG A 209 45.49 -5.57 33.93
N GLN A 210 45.01 -6.71 33.45
CA GLN A 210 45.49 -8.02 33.92
C GLN A 210 46.99 -8.19 33.64
N VAL A 211 47.43 -7.89 32.42
CA VAL A 211 48.85 -8.01 32.02
C VAL A 211 49.70 -6.99 32.77
N LYS A 212 49.21 -5.74 32.90
CA LYS A 212 49.90 -4.69 33.67
C LYS A 212 50.12 -5.11 35.13
N ASN A 213 49.10 -5.66 35.79
CA ASN A 213 49.21 -6.14 37.17
C ASN A 213 50.19 -7.31 37.30
N PHE A 214 50.25 -8.19 36.30
CA PHE A 214 51.27 -9.25 36.25
C PHE A 214 52.69 -8.66 36.17
N LEU A 215 52.94 -7.71 35.26
CA LEU A 215 54.24 -7.05 35.13
C LEU A 215 54.62 -6.27 36.39
N GLU A 216 53.67 -5.61 37.04
CA GLU A 216 53.90 -4.89 38.30
C GLU A 216 54.44 -5.82 39.39
N ASN A 217 53.84 -7.00 39.52
CA ASN A 217 54.28 -8.02 40.48
C ASN A 217 55.67 -8.57 40.12
N GLN A 218 55.95 -8.83 38.84
CA GLN A 218 57.27 -9.31 38.38
C GLN A 218 58.36 -8.25 38.56
N LEU A 219 58.04 -6.98 38.32
CA LEU A 219 58.98 -5.87 38.48
C LEU A 219 59.47 -5.76 39.92
N GLY A 220 58.59 -5.98 40.91
CA GLY A 220 58.97 -6.03 42.32
C GLY A 220 59.96 -7.17 42.63
N VAL A 221 59.75 -8.35 42.05
CA VAL A 221 60.66 -9.50 42.20
C VAL A 221 62.03 -9.22 41.58
N ILE A 222 62.05 -8.68 40.37
CA ILE A 222 63.30 -8.40 39.63
C ILE A 222 64.05 -7.22 40.25
N GLN A 223 63.34 -6.22 40.75
CA GLN A 223 63.95 -5.11 41.50
C GLN A 223 64.73 -5.64 42.72
N GLN A 224 64.18 -6.62 43.43
CA GLN A 224 64.87 -7.26 44.55
C GLN A 224 66.08 -8.08 44.07
N GLN A 225 65.93 -8.88 43.00
CA GLN A 225 67.02 -9.66 42.43
C GLN A 225 68.18 -8.78 41.95
N LEU A 226 67.88 -7.67 41.28
CA LEU A 226 68.87 -6.68 40.85
C LEU A 226 69.63 -6.08 42.04
N ALA A 227 68.91 -5.67 43.10
CA ALA A 227 69.55 -5.14 44.30
C ALA A 227 70.48 -6.17 44.96
N GLU A 228 70.06 -7.44 44.99
CA GLU A 228 70.87 -8.55 45.52
C GLU A 228 72.11 -8.82 44.66
N SER A 229 71.98 -8.85 43.32
CA SER A 229 73.08 -9.12 42.40
C SER A 229 74.07 -7.96 42.31
N GLU A 230 73.61 -6.70 42.34
CA GLU A 230 74.45 -5.51 42.45
C GLU A 230 75.24 -5.48 43.76
N LEU A 231 74.59 -5.79 44.89
CA LEU A 231 75.25 -5.83 46.20
C LEU A 231 76.32 -6.93 46.23
N ALA A 232 76.01 -8.12 45.73
CA ALA A 232 76.95 -9.22 45.63
C ALA A 232 78.17 -8.87 44.76
N LEU A 233 77.94 -8.23 43.61
CA LEU A 233 79.03 -7.75 42.74
C LEU A 233 79.88 -6.68 43.44
N LYS A 234 79.23 -5.69 44.06
CA LYS A 234 79.89 -4.60 44.78
C LYS A 234 80.75 -5.11 45.94
N ASP A 235 80.26 -6.07 46.71
CA ASP A 235 81.00 -6.65 47.83
C ASP A 235 82.19 -7.49 47.37
N TYR A 236 82.07 -8.22 46.26
CA TYR A 236 83.19 -8.90 45.62
C TYR A 236 84.28 -7.91 45.16
N LEU A 237 83.90 -6.80 44.52
CA LEU A 237 84.82 -5.78 44.01
C LEU A 237 85.57 -5.00 45.11
N LYS A 238 85.06 -4.94 46.34
CA LYS A 238 85.76 -4.31 47.48
C LYS A 238 86.93 -5.16 48.01
N GLY A 239 86.91 -6.47 47.79
CA GLY A 239 87.84 -7.44 48.41
C GLY A 239 88.98 -7.92 47.52
N GLU A 240 88.91 -7.73 46.20
CA GLU A 240 89.90 -8.23 45.22
C GLU A 240 90.39 -7.14 44.25
N THR A 241 91.61 -7.30 43.70
CA THR A 241 92.18 -6.36 42.71
C THR A 241 91.50 -6.51 41.34
N PRO A 242 91.28 -5.42 40.56
CA PRO A 242 90.65 -5.50 39.24
C PRO A 242 91.39 -6.46 38.32
N MET A 243 90.76 -7.58 37.92
CA MET A 243 91.30 -8.50 36.93
C MET A 243 90.80 -8.12 35.54
N THR A 244 91.72 -7.96 34.60
CA THR A 244 91.39 -7.79 33.18
C THR A 244 91.00 -9.13 32.57
N LEU A 245 89.79 -9.18 32.02
CA LEU A 245 89.33 -10.28 31.17
C LEU A 245 90.05 -10.23 29.83
N THR A 246 90.28 -11.40 29.21
CA THR A 246 90.77 -11.44 27.82
C THR A 246 89.67 -11.01 26.85
N ASP A 247 90.04 -10.48 25.70
CA ASP A 247 89.08 -10.05 24.67
C ASP A 247 88.13 -11.19 24.25
N GLU A 248 88.63 -12.43 24.19
CA GLU A 248 87.83 -13.63 23.94
C GLU A 248 86.81 -13.93 25.05
N THR A 249 87.20 -13.77 26.32
CA THR A 249 86.30 -13.99 27.47
C THR A 249 85.23 -12.90 27.51
N ASN A 250 85.60 -11.64 27.27
CA ASN A 250 84.65 -10.54 27.17
C ASN A 250 83.63 -10.78 26.05
N GLY A 251 84.07 -11.24 24.88
CA GLY A 251 83.16 -11.58 23.78
C GLY A 251 82.16 -12.68 24.13
N LEU A 252 82.58 -13.71 24.87
CA LEU A 252 81.70 -14.79 25.35
C LEU A 252 80.70 -14.29 26.41
N VAL A 253 81.14 -13.46 27.35
CA VAL A 253 80.28 -12.87 28.39
C VAL A 253 79.22 -11.97 27.77
N THR A 254 79.60 -11.09 26.84
CA THR A 254 78.66 -10.21 26.13
C THR A 254 77.60 -11.02 25.38
N LYS A 255 77.99 -12.06 24.63
CA LYS A 255 77.06 -12.93 23.93
C LYS A 255 76.15 -13.70 24.88
N LEU A 256 76.67 -14.17 26.02
CA LEU A 256 75.88 -14.86 27.03
C LEU A 256 74.85 -13.93 27.67
N VAL A 257 75.24 -12.70 28.05
CA VAL A 257 74.32 -11.67 28.55
C VAL A 257 73.23 -11.38 27.52
N GLU A 258 73.59 -11.24 26.25
CA GLU A 258 72.66 -11.00 25.14
C GLU A 258 71.62 -12.13 25.01
N PHE A 259 72.05 -13.39 24.89
CA PHE A 259 71.15 -14.53 24.78
C PHE A 259 70.33 -14.79 26.05
N GLU A 260 70.92 -14.58 27.23
CA GLU A 260 70.21 -14.74 28.50
C GLU A 260 69.13 -13.67 28.67
N SER A 261 69.39 -12.45 28.20
CA SER A 261 68.37 -11.38 28.12
C SER A 261 67.25 -11.75 27.16
N LEU A 262 67.56 -12.23 25.95
CA LEU A 262 66.57 -12.66 24.95
C LEU A 262 65.73 -13.85 25.44
N TYR A 263 66.36 -14.80 26.15
CA TYR A 263 65.68 -15.92 26.79
C TYR A 263 64.68 -15.42 27.84
N LYS A 264 65.13 -14.54 28.74
CA LYS A 264 64.30 -13.99 29.83
C LYS A 264 63.17 -13.11 29.31
N GLU A 265 63.41 -12.36 28.24
CA GLU A 265 62.38 -11.62 27.52
C GLU A 265 61.33 -12.56 26.92
N SER A 266 61.75 -13.56 26.15
CA SER A 266 60.82 -14.53 25.55
C SER A 266 60.05 -15.34 26.61
N LEU A 267 60.66 -15.59 27.77
CA LEU A 267 60.00 -16.23 28.91
C LEU A 267 58.92 -15.31 29.51
N ALA A 268 59.20 -14.02 29.65
CA ALA A 268 58.22 -13.04 30.11
C ALA A 268 57.04 -12.94 29.15
N ASP A 269 57.28 -12.98 27.83
CA ASP A 269 56.23 -13.01 26.80
C ASP A 269 55.31 -14.23 26.98
N LEU A 270 55.91 -15.41 27.19
CA LEU A 270 55.18 -16.66 27.42
C LEU A 270 54.33 -16.60 28.70
N GLU A 271 54.87 -16.07 29.79
CA GLU A 271 54.13 -15.94 31.05
C GLU A 271 53.00 -14.91 30.96
N ALA A 272 53.22 -13.80 30.28
CA ALA A 272 52.18 -12.81 29.99
C ALA A 272 51.04 -13.42 29.15
N ALA A 273 51.38 -14.20 28.12
CA ALA A 273 50.39 -14.91 27.30
C ALA A 273 49.58 -15.92 28.14
N ARG A 274 50.22 -16.64 29.07
CA ARG A 274 49.54 -17.56 30.00
C ARG A 274 48.60 -16.85 30.97
N GLU A 275 49.00 -15.71 31.53
CA GLU A 275 48.10 -14.93 32.40
C GLU A 275 46.92 -14.34 31.63
N ARG A 276 47.10 -13.99 30.35
CA ARG A 276 46.00 -13.60 29.45
C ARG A 276 45.05 -14.76 29.19
N LEU A 277 45.56 -15.95 28.88
CA LEU A 277 44.74 -17.15 28.67
C LEU A 277 43.90 -17.46 29.92
N LYS A 278 44.52 -17.40 31.10
CA LYS A 278 43.84 -17.60 32.39
C LYS A 278 42.72 -16.59 32.63
N PHE A 279 42.89 -15.33 32.22
CA PHE A 279 41.80 -14.34 32.26
C PHE A 279 40.66 -14.70 31.32
N ILE A 280 40.98 -15.08 30.06
CA ILE A 280 39.97 -15.48 29.07
C ILE A 280 39.19 -16.72 29.55
N ASP A 281 39.88 -17.73 30.08
CA ASP A 281 39.25 -18.94 30.64
C ASP A 281 38.33 -18.62 31.83
N GLN A 282 38.71 -17.66 32.69
CA GLN A 282 37.85 -17.20 33.78
C GLN A 282 36.57 -16.52 33.26
N GLN A 283 36.63 -15.79 32.14
CA GLN A 283 35.47 -15.15 31.52
C GLN A 283 34.56 -16.15 30.77
N LEU A 284 35.13 -17.18 30.15
CA LEU A 284 34.38 -18.21 29.39
C LEU A 284 33.59 -19.17 30.30
N GLY A 285 34.11 -19.50 31.50
CA GLY A 285 33.47 -20.41 32.44
C GLY A 285 33.33 -21.86 31.93
N LYS A 286 32.76 -22.76 32.74
CA LYS A 286 32.73 -24.23 32.46
C LYS A 286 31.78 -24.69 31.34
N ARG A 287 30.89 -23.82 30.84
CA ARG A 287 29.89 -24.19 29.81
C ARG A 287 30.44 -24.13 28.38
N GLY A 288 31.60 -23.48 28.20
CA GLY A 288 32.19 -23.26 26.89
C GLY A 288 32.88 -24.49 26.28
N ASP A 289 33.35 -25.42 27.10
CA ASP A 289 34.21 -26.51 26.61
C ASP A 289 33.50 -27.54 25.74
N ILE A 290 32.17 -27.66 25.80
CA ILE A 290 31.44 -28.79 25.20
C ILE A 290 31.19 -28.62 23.70
N ALA A 291 31.09 -27.39 23.20
CA ALA A 291 30.89 -27.11 21.77
C ALA A 291 32.21 -27.10 20.98
N ALA A 292 33.33 -26.74 21.63
CA ALA A 292 34.66 -26.58 21.03
C ALA A 292 35.28 -27.88 20.47
N ILE A 293 34.88 -29.05 20.99
CA ILE A 293 35.62 -30.32 20.85
C ILE A 293 35.60 -30.92 19.43
N SER A 294 34.66 -30.54 18.56
CA SER A 294 34.54 -31.16 17.23
C SER A 294 35.27 -30.41 16.09
N ALA A 295 35.67 -29.13 16.28
CA ALA A 295 36.44 -28.38 15.28
C ALA A 295 37.93 -28.23 15.63
N THR A 296 38.35 -28.68 16.82
CA THR A 296 39.73 -28.53 17.31
C THR A 296 40.74 -29.40 16.57
N SER A 297 40.35 -30.56 16.01
CA SER A 297 41.35 -31.50 15.44
C SER A 297 42.18 -30.93 14.29
N PHE A 298 41.62 -30.06 13.44
CA PHE A 298 42.37 -29.44 12.33
C PHE A 298 43.17 -28.21 12.79
N LEU A 299 42.60 -27.39 13.68
CA LEU A 299 43.30 -26.27 14.28
C LEU A 299 44.49 -26.73 15.14
N ASP A 300 44.35 -27.86 15.82
CA ASP A 300 45.42 -28.49 16.60
C ASP A 300 46.54 -29.01 15.69
N GLU A 301 46.21 -29.50 14.49
CA GLU A 301 47.21 -29.88 13.48
C GLU A 301 48.00 -28.67 12.99
N LEU A 302 47.33 -27.56 12.68
CA LEU A 302 48.00 -26.30 12.30
C LEU A 302 48.87 -25.73 13.43
N LYS A 303 48.37 -25.72 14.69
CA LYS A 303 49.16 -25.33 15.87
C LYS A 303 50.44 -26.15 15.97
N LYS A 304 50.33 -27.47 15.76
CA LYS A 304 51.48 -28.38 15.81
C LYS A 304 52.47 -28.13 14.68
N GLU A 305 52.01 -27.92 13.45
CA GLU A 305 52.89 -27.56 12.33
C GLU A 305 53.63 -26.24 12.58
N MET A 306 52.93 -25.25 13.15
CA MET A 306 53.54 -23.97 13.54
C MET A 306 54.60 -24.16 14.63
N ALA A 307 54.34 -24.98 15.64
CA ALA A 307 55.31 -25.31 16.69
C ALA A 307 56.54 -26.03 16.11
N ASP A 308 56.34 -26.98 15.18
CA ASP A 308 57.42 -27.71 14.51
C ASP A 308 58.30 -26.76 13.67
N LEU A 309 57.71 -25.82 12.93
CA LEU A 309 58.47 -24.82 12.17
C LEU A 309 59.22 -23.86 13.10
N GLN A 310 58.60 -23.42 14.19
CA GLN A 310 59.27 -22.59 15.20
C GLN A 310 60.43 -23.35 15.84
N GLN A 311 60.29 -24.65 16.08
CA GLN A 311 61.37 -25.51 16.55
C GLN A 311 62.51 -25.62 15.54
N GLN A 312 62.21 -25.77 14.24
CA GLN A 312 63.23 -25.78 13.17
C GLN A 312 63.98 -24.45 13.08
N ARG A 313 63.25 -23.33 13.15
CA ARG A 313 63.81 -21.98 13.18
C ARG A 313 64.74 -21.79 14.37
N ALA A 314 64.26 -22.17 15.55
CA ALA A 314 65.02 -22.17 16.79
C ALA A 314 66.31 -22.99 16.70
N ALA A 315 66.24 -24.21 16.16
CA ALA A 315 67.42 -25.06 15.96
C ALA A 315 68.42 -24.45 14.97
N TYR A 316 67.93 -23.78 13.93
CA TYR A 316 68.78 -23.09 12.96
C TYR A 316 69.44 -21.83 13.55
N LEU A 317 68.72 -21.06 14.38
CA LEU A 317 69.29 -19.97 15.15
C LEU A 317 70.41 -20.46 16.09
N ALA A 318 70.19 -21.59 16.77
CA ALA A 318 71.23 -22.19 17.62
C ALA A 318 72.47 -22.60 16.80
N TYR A 319 72.28 -23.14 15.60
CA TYR A 319 73.37 -23.44 14.67
C TYR A 319 74.15 -22.18 14.24
N LEU A 320 73.46 -21.09 13.90
CA LEU A 320 74.09 -19.80 13.54
C LEU A 320 74.85 -19.17 14.72
N ALA A 321 74.29 -19.28 15.93
CA ALA A 321 74.96 -18.84 17.14
C ALA A 321 76.24 -19.63 17.42
N GLN A 322 76.31 -20.90 17.01
CA GLN A 322 77.52 -21.73 17.10
C GLN A 322 78.55 -21.42 16.01
N SER A 323 78.10 -21.04 14.80
CA SER A 323 78.99 -20.66 13.69
C SER A 323 79.56 -19.24 13.81
N GLY A 324 79.13 -18.47 14.80
CA GLY A 324 79.63 -17.11 15.07
C GLY A 324 79.06 -16.03 14.15
N SER A 325 78.06 -16.36 13.32
CA SER A 325 77.43 -15.49 12.34
C SER A 325 75.93 -15.38 12.61
N LEU A 326 75.53 -14.49 13.52
CA LEU A 326 74.15 -14.06 13.69
C LEU A 326 73.85 -13.00 12.63
N ASP A 327 73.77 -13.42 11.37
CA ASP A 327 73.23 -12.55 10.33
C ASP A 327 71.70 -12.71 10.32
N GLU A 328 71.00 -11.67 10.74
CA GLU A 328 69.53 -11.60 10.75
C GLU A 328 68.93 -11.71 9.33
N ASN A 329 69.72 -11.42 8.29
CA ASN A 329 69.28 -11.52 6.89
C ASN A 329 69.56 -12.89 6.26
N ASN A 330 69.73 -13.93 7.06
CA ASN A 330 69.92 -15.28 6.55
C ASN A 330 68.67 -15.75 5.79
N THR A 331 68.84 -16.07 4.49
CA THR A 331 67.76 -16.52 3.60
C THR A 331 66.95 -17.70 4.15
N ARG A 332 67.58 -18.59 4.94
CA ARG A 332 66.89 -19.74 5.53
C ARG A 332 66.04 -19.37 6.75
N LEU A 333 66.46 -18.36 7.53
CA LEU A 333 65.61 -17.81 8.59
C LEU A 333 64.39 -17.13 7.99
N GLN A 334 64.59 -16.30 6.96
CA GLN A 334 63.51 -15.63 6.23
C GLN A 334 62.53 -16.65 5.63
N GLU A 335 63.02 -17.75 5.05
CA GLU A 335 62.15 -18.81 4.52
C GLU A 335 61.27 -19.46 5.61
N LEU A 336 61.84 -19.72 6.79
CA LEU A 336 61.11 -20.28 7.93
C LEU A 336 60.10 -19.27 8.49
N ASP A 337 60.47 -17.98 8.57
CA ASP A 337 59.59 -16.89 8.97
C ASP A 337 58.39 -16.76 8.02
N ASP A 338 58.64 -16.79 6.70
CA ASP A 338 57.57 -16.77 5.69
C ASP A 338 56.67 -18.01 5.75
N GLN A 339 57.20 -19.18 6.13
CA GLN A 339 56.40 -20.40 6.31
C GLN A 339 55.52 -20.30 7.56
N ILE A 340 56.07 -19.81 8.68
CA ILE A 340 55.34 -19.57 9.92
C ILE A 340 54.23 -18.53 9.68
N GLU A 341 54.52 -17.44 8.99
CA GLU A 341 53.55 -16.39 8.69
C GLU A 341 52.40 -16.92 7.80
N ARG A 342 52.72 -17.69 6.75
CA ARG A 342 51.70 -18.32 5.89
C ARG A 342 50.82 -19.30 6.66
N LEU A 343 51.39 -20.11 7.56
CA LEU A 343 50.59 -21.00 8.42
C LEU A 343 49.74 -20.19 9.41
N THR A 344 50.27 -19.11 9.97
CA THR A 344 49.53 -18.20 10.85
C THR A 344 48.33 -17.59 10.13
N GLN A 345 48.50 -17.13 8.89
CA GLN A 345 47.41 -16.61 8.06
C GLN A 345 46.36 -17.68 7.74
N LYS A 346 46.78 -18.91 7.43
CA LYS A 346 45.85 -20.03 7.22
C LYS A 346 45.07 -20.37 8.49
N PHE A 347 45.74 -20.40 9.64
CA PHE A 347 45.11 -20.64 10.94
C PHE A 347 44.05 -19.59 11.25
N ARG A 348 44.35 -18.30 11.02
CA ARG A 348 43.37 -17.20 11.15
C ARG A 348 42.20 -17.35 10.20
N ALA A 349 42.46 -17.65 8.93
CA ALA A 349 41.41 -17.82 7.92
C ALA A 349 40.47 -18.99 8.26
N GLU A 350 40.98 -20.07 8.85
CA GLU A 350 40.18 -21.20 9.29
C GLU A 350 39.41 -20.92 10.58
N LEU A 351 40.02 -20.24 11.56
CA LEU A 351 39.30 -19.76 12.74
C LEU A 351 38.12 -18.84 12.35
N ALA A 352 38.36 -17.95 11.38
CA ALA A 352 37.36 -17.09 10.75
C ALA A 352 36.24 -17.90 10.06
N SER A 353 36.59 -18.96 9.31
CA SER A 353 35.60 -19.79 8.59
C SER A 353 34.71 -20.59 9.54
N LEU A 354 35.28 -21.11 10.63
CA LEU A 354 34.57 -21.90 11.65
C LEU A 354 33.53 -21.06 12.41
N THR A 355 33.84 -19.81 12.69
CA THR A 355 32.88 -18.89 13.34
C THR A 355 31.78 -18.44 12.38
N ALA A 356 32.09 -18.22 11.10
CA ALA A 356 31.10 -17.91 10.06
C ALA A 356 30.13 -19.08 9.77
N ALA A 357 30.59 -20.33 9.91
CA ALA A 357 29.76 -21.53 9.75
C ALA A 357 28.78 -21.78 10.93
N GLY A 358 28.91 -21.01 12.01
CA GLY A 358 27.99 -21.02 13.16
C GLY A 358 28.19 -22.24 14.05
N TRP A 359 28.76 -22.02 15.24
CA TRP A 359 28.80 -23.00 16.32
C TRP A 359 27.42 -23.12 16.98
N GLY A 360 26.41 -23.57 16.22
CA GLY A 360 25.09 -23.92 16.75
C GLY A 360 24.42 -22.86 17.62
N GLY A 361 24.22 -21.64 17.12
CA GLY A 361 23.43 -20.60 17.82
C GLY A 361 23.72 -19.19 17.31
N PRO A 362 22.91 -18.18 17.71
CA PRO A 362 23.21 -16.76 17.45
C PRO A 362 24.55 -16.41 18.09
N ALA A 363 25.40 -15.69 17.36
CA ALA A 363 26.78 -15.45 17.78
C ALA A 363 26.81 -14.62 19.08
N ASN A 364 27.35 -15.20 20.14
CA ASN A 364 27.36 -14.59 21.46
C ASN A 364 28.73 -13.96 21.74
N LEU A 365 28.79 -13.09 22.75
CA LEU A 365 30.06 -12.60 23.32
C LEU A 365 31.07 -13.73 23.63
N GLN A 366 30.57 -14.94 23.89
CA GLN A 366 31.39 -16.13 24.10
C GLN A 366 32.20 -16.52 22.85
N ASP A 367 31.65 -16.36 21.65
CA ASP A 367 32.33 -16.73 20.39
C ASP A 367 33.53 -15.81 20.12
N GLU A 368 33.41 -14.52 20.45
CA GLU A 368 34.55 -13.60 20.41
C GLU A 368 35.63 -13.98 21.43
N MET A 369 35.23 -14.38 22.65
CA MET A 369 36.18 -14.84 23.67
C MET A 369 36.85 -16.16 23.29
N PHE A 370 36.17 -17.06 22.57
CA PHE A 370 36.77 -18.27 22.02
C PHE A 370 37.82 -17.98 20.95
N MET A 371 37.53 -17.04 20.03
CA MET A 371 38.52 -16.60 19.04
C MET A 371 39.78 -16.08 19.72
N ARG A 372 39.63 -15.19 20.70
CA ARG A 372 40.75 -14.69 21.51
C ARG A 372 41.50 -15.82 22.23
N LYS A 373 40.79 -16.82 22.75
CA LYS A 373 41.41 -18.00 23.39
C LYS A 373 42.30 -18.77 22.42
N PHE A 374 41.78 -19.17 21.26
CA PHE A 374 42.53 -19.96 20.28
C PHE A 374 43.76 -19.21 19.75
N GLU A 375 43.67 -17.89 19.59
CA GLU A 375 44.79 -17.03 19.21
C GLU A 375 45.89 -17.01 20.28
N VAL A 376 45.52 -16.82 21.56
CA VAL A 376 46.49 -16.82 22.66
C VAL A 376 47.12 -18.20 22.85
N GLU A 377 46.34 -19.28 22.70
CA GLU A 377 46.87 -20.65 22.71
C GLU A 377 47.88 -20.89 21.58
N ALA A 378 47.58 -20.45 20.36
CA ALA A 378 48.51 -20.56 19.24
C ALA A 378 49.80 -19.77 19.50
N ASN A 379 49.71 -18.58 20.10
CA ASN A 379 50.90 -17.80 20.49
C ASN A 379 51.74 -18.51 21.58
N ILE A 380 51.08 -19.17 22.55
CA ILE A 380 51.80 -19.97 23.54
C ILE A 380 52.54 -21.13 22.86
N GLU A 381 51.90 -21.84 21.93
CA GLU A 381 52.51 -22.95 21.19
C GLU A 381 53.70 -22.52 20.33
N THR A 382 53.72 -21.28 19.82
CA THR A 382 54.88 -20.74 19.08
C THR A 382 56.00 -20.24 20.01
N LEU A 383 55.67 -19.69 21.18
CA LEU A 383 56.64 -19.19 22.15
C LEU A 383 57.38 -20.32 22.89
N LEU A 384 56.71 -21.44 23.17
CA LEU A 384 57.28 -22.59 23.87
C LEU A 384 58.61 -23.09 23.26
N PRO A 385 58.69 -23.44 21.95
CA PRO A 385 59.93 -23.92 21.33
C PRO A 385 61.01 -22.82 21.24
N LYS A 386 60.61 -21.54 21.10
CA LYS A 386 61.54 -20.39 21.11
C LYS A 386 62.23 -20.24 22.47
N VAL A 387 61.47 -20.30 23.56
CA VAL A 387 62.01 -20.22 24.93
C VAL A 387 62.93 -21.40 25.21
N ALA A 388 62.55 -22.61 24.79
CA ALA A 388 63.37 -23.82 24.98
C ALA A 388 64.72 -23.74 24.26
N SER A 389 64.76 -23.21 23.05
CA SER A 389 66.00 -23.11 22.27
C SER A 389 66.93 -22.02 22.77
N LEU A 390 66.40 -20.84 23.13
CA LEU A 390 67.20 -19.78 23.74
C LEU A 390 67.79 -20.25 25.07
N LYS A 391 67.03 -21.00 25.87
CA LYS A 391 67.56 -21.64 27.09
C LYS A 391 68.73 -22.57 26.78
N GLN A 392 68.61 -23.40 25.76
CA GLN A 392 69.68 -24.31 25.34
C GLN A 392 70.94 -23.55 24.90
N ILE A 393 70.79 -22.45 24.15
CA ILE A 393 71.91 -21.59 23.75
C ILE A 393 72.59 -20.99 24.99
N VAL A 394 71.80 -20.46 25.94
CA VAL A 394 72.32 -19.92 27.21
C VAL A 394 73.10 -20.99 27.98
N ASP A 395 72.56 -22.20 28.11
CA ASP A 395 73.20 -23.32 28.81
C ASP A 395 74.52 -23.73 28.12
N ASP A 396 74.58 -23.73 26.79
CA ASP A 396 75.78 -24.07 26.02
C ASP A 396 76.89 -23.01 26.16
N TYR A 397 76.53 -21.73 26.16
CA TYR A 397 77.48 -20.64 26.41
C TYR A 397 77.92 -20.58 27.88
N ALA A 398 77.03 -20.90 28.82
CA ALA A 398 77.35 -21.00 30.24
C ALA A 398 78.39 -22.12 30.51
N LYS A 399 78.24 -23.30 29.88
CA LYS A 399 79.21 -24.40 29.96
C LYS A 399 80.60 -24.02 29.43
N LYS A 400 80.67 -23.25 28.34
CA LYS A 400 81.96 -22.76 27.79
C LYS A 400 82.71 -21.89 28.81
N LEU A 401 81.97 -21.16 29.65
CA LEU A 401 82.50 -20.28 30.70
C LEU A 401 83.07 -21.07 31.90
N GLU A 402 82.64 -22.31 32.12
CA GLU A 402 83.12 -23.15 33.25
C GLU A 402 84.60 -23.55 33.12
N SER A 403 85.20 -23.37 31.95
CA SER A 403 86.64 -23.59 31.72
C SER A 403 87.55 -22.53 32.36
N LEU A 404 86.97 -21.45 32.91
CA LEU A 404 87.72 -20.36 33.56
C LEU A 404 88.15 -20.73 35.00
N PRO A 405 89.28 -20.18 35.49
CA PRO A 405 89.69 -20.31 36.89
C PRO A 405 88.60 -19.83 37.86
N GLU A 406 88.39 -20.55 38.97
CA GLU A 406 87.26 -20.36 39.90
C GLU A 406 87.01 -18.90 40.31
N LYS A 407 88.06 -18.13 40.59
CA LYS A 407 87.95 -16.71 40.96
C LYS A 407 87.46 -15.82 39.80
N LYS A 408 88.01 -16.01 38.59
CA LYS A 408 87.58 -15.26 37.39
C LYS A 408 86.14 -15.62 37.01
N LEU A 409 85.78 -16.89 37.15
CA LEU A 409 84.42 -17.37 36.90
C LEU A 409 83.41 -16.71 37.85
N LEU A 410 83.75 -16.56 39.14
CA LEU A 410 82.87 -15.93 40.12
C LEU A 410 82.61 -14.45 39.81
N MET A 411 83.66 -13.68 39.48
CA MET A 411 83.52 -12.29 39.01
C MET A 411 82.57 -12.19 37.81
N VAL A 412 82.82 -13.01 36.79
CA VAL A 412 82.05 -13.02 35.55
C VAL A 412 80.58 -13.40 35.80
N ARG A 413 80.32 -14.37 36.67
CA ARG A 413 78.95 -14.78 37.03
C ARG A 413 78.18 -13.66 37.72
N LEU A 414 78.81 -12.96 38.67
CA LEU A 414 78.20 -11.83 39.37
C LEU A 414 77.96 -10.64 38.44
N GLN A 415 78.95 -10.30 37.60
CA GLN A 415 78.82 -9.23 36.61
C GLN A 415 77.71 -9.53 35.60
N ARG A 416 77.67 -10.76 35.07
CA ARG A 416 76.59 -11.23 34.18
C ARG A 416 75.24 -11.13 34.86
N SER A 417 75.10 -11.63 36.10
CA SER A 417 73.83 -11.59 36.83
C SER A 417 73.32 -10.16 36.97
N ALA A 418 74.18 -9.24 37.45
CA ALA A 418 73.81 -7.84 37.59
C ALA A 418 73.41 -7.19 36.26
N GLN A 419 74.16 -7.46 35.17
CA GLN A 419 73.85 -6.92 33.84
C GLN A 419 72.54 -7.49 33.25
N VAL A 420 72.28 -8.78 33.44
CA VAL A 420 71.04 -9.43 33.00
C VAL A 420 69.86 -8.88 33.80
N ASP A 421 69.98 -8.81 35.12
CA ASP A 421 68.92 -8.29 36.00
C ASP A 421 68.63 -6.80 35.71
N GLU A 422 69.66 -5.99 35.44
CA GLU A 422 69.51 -4.58 35.09
C GLU A 422 68.75 -4.41 33.77
N LYS A 423 69.16 -5.16 32.74
CA LYS A 423 68.53 -5.11 31.42
C LYS A 423 67.07 -5.58 31.48
N ILE A 424 66.77 -6.64 32.22
CA ILE A 424 65.40 -7.13 32.39
C ILE A 424 64.56 -6.13 33.19
N PHE A 425 65.10 -5.54 34.26
CA PHE A 425 64.39 -4.54 35.05
C PHE A 425 64.00 -3.34 34.19
N LEU A 426 64.94 -2.80 33.40
CA LEU A 426 64.67 -1.66 32.51
C LEU A 426 63.61 -2.00 31.45
N MET A 427 63.75 -3.16 30.80
CA MET A 427 62.79 -3.65 29.81
C MET A 427 61.38 -3.84 30.40
N MET A 428 61.26 -4.51 31.55
CA MET A 428 59.95 -4.71 32.20
C MET A 428 59.35 -3.40 32.70
N LYS A 429 60.17 -2.47 33.19
CA LYS A 429 59.72 -1.16 33.63
C LYS A 429 59.18 -0.35 32.46
N GLU A 430 59.90 -0.29 31.35
CA GLU A 430 59.45 0.37 30.12
C GLU A 430 58.10 -0.18 29.67
N LYS A 431 57.99 -1.51 29.58
CA LYS A 431 56.75 -2.21 29.23
C LYS A 431 55.59 -1.95 30.20
N TYR A 432 55.85 -1.92 31.50
CA TYR A 432 54.82 -1.57 32.50
C TYR A 432 54.32 -0.14 32.33
N GLU A 433 55.24 0.82 32.11
CA GLU A 433 54.90 2.23 31.89
C GLU A 433 54.06 2.41 30.61
N GLU A 434 54.40 1.70 29.53
CA GLU A 434 53.61 1.66 28.30
C GLU A 434 52.20 1.10 28.51
N LEU A 435 52.06 -0.04 29.20
CA LEU A 435 50.76 -0.62 29.51
C LEU A 435 49.93 0.29 30.44
N ARG A 436 50.57 1.00 31.37
CA ARG A 436 49.90 1.98 32.25
C ARG A 436 49.35 3.16 31.45
N ILE A 437 50.09 3.66 30.48
CA ILE A 437 49.62 4.72 29.56
C ILE A 437 48.49 4.18 28.67
N THR A 438 48.66 2.96 28.14
CA THR A 438 47.70 2.30 27.26
C THR A 438 46.38 2.02 27.96
N GLU A 439 46.36 1.54 29.20
CA GLU A 439 45.12 1.29 29.95
C GLU A 439 44.24 2.55 30.06
N VAL A 440 44.87 3.71 30.32
CA VAL A 440 44.18 5.00 30.43
C VAL A 440 43.74 5.52 29.05
N GLY A 441 44.54 5.26 28.01
CA GLY A 441 44.27 5.64 26.62
C GLY A 441 43.36 4.67 25.84
N GLN A 442 43.03 3.51 26.40
CA GLN A 442 42.23 2.47 25.74
C GLN A 442 40.78 2.95 25.59
N LEU A 443 40.45 3.47 24.40
CA LEU A 443 39.10 3.95 24.08
C LEU A 443 38.14 2.82 23.66
N GLY A 444 38.63 1.58 23.55
CA GLY A 444 37.93 0.46 22.91
C GLY A 444 38.13 0.44 21.39
N ASP A 445 37.79 -0.68 20.77
CA ASP A 445 37.92 -0.91 19.32
C ASP A 445 36.73 -0.32 18.54
N VAL A 446 35.74 0.18 19.28
CA VAL A 446 34.45 0.67 18.79
C VAL A 446 34.40 2.20 18.89
N ARG A 447 34.11 2.87 17.78
CA ARG A 447 33.93 4.33 17.72
C ARG A 447 32.56 4.69 17.17
N ILE A 448 31.87 5.58 17.86
CA ILE A 448 30.60 6.15 17.40
C ILE A 448 30.95 7.22 16.36
N ILE A 449 30.51 7.02 15.12
CA ILE A 449 30.78 7.98 14.01
C ILE A 449 29.62 8.96 13.89
N GLU A 450 28.39 8.44 13.89
CA GLU A 450 27.17 9.25 13.85
C GLU A 450 26.23 8.76 14.96
N PRO A 451 25.94 9.58 15.98
CA PRO A 451 24.88 9.27 16.94
C PRO A 451 23.51 9.34 16.23
N ALA A 452 22.50 8.69 16.81
CA ALA A 452 21.14 8.78 16.32
C ALA A 452 20.57 10.18 16.54
N GLU A 453 20.02 10.76 15.48
CA GLU A 453 19.31 12.03 15.48
C GLU A 453 17.78 11.83 15.59
N LEU A 454 17.07 12.88 16.00
CA LEU A 454 15.62 12.87 16.10
C LEU A 454 15.00 12.83 14.69
N PRO A 455 14.21 11.80 14.33
CA PRO A 455 13.66 11.68 12.98
C PRO A 455 12.60 12.73 12.69
N GLU A 456 12.82 13.52 11.64
CA GLU A 456 11.92 14.61 11.24
C GLU A 456 10.60 14.12 10.60
N SER A 457 10.59 12.92 10.05
CA SER A 457 9.44 12.36 9.34
C SER A 457 9.22 10.88 9.65
N PRO A 458 7.97 10.41 9.68
CA PRO A 458 7.67 9.01 9.92
C PRO A 458 8.09 8.15 8.71
N LEU A 459 8.69 7.00 8.99
CA LEU A 459 9.00 5.94 8.01
C LEU A 459 7.74 5.45 7.30
N GLY A 460 6.61 5.42 8.01
CA GLY A 460 5.32 5.06 7.42
C GLY A 460 4.13 5.27 8.36
N PRO A 461 2.90 5.09 7.84
CA PRO A 461 2.57 4.79 6.44
C PRO A 461 2.56 6.02 5.54
N ASN A 462 2.88 5.83 4.26
CA ASN A 462 2.89 6.87 3.23
C ASN A 462 1.49 7.40 2.90
N ARG A 463 1.02 8.39 3.67
CA ARG A 463 -0.33 8.98 3.53
C ARG A 463 -0.65 9.42 2.11
N LYS A 464 0.31 10.05 1.42
CA LYS A 464 0.14 10.52 0.03
C LYS A 464 -0.12 9.35 -0.94
N LEU A 465 0.66 8.28 -0.84
CA LEU A 465 0.53 7.10 -1.69
C LEU A 465 -0.82 6.39 -1.45
N ASN A 466 -1.21 6.23 -0.18
CA ASN A 466 -2.47 5.56 0.18
C ASN A 466 -3.70 6.34 -0.33
N ILE A 467 -3.65 7.68 -0.31
CA ILE A 467 -4.71 8.52 -0.86
C ILE A 467 -4.80 8.36 -2.39
N ILE A 468 -3.67 8.36 -3.10
CA ILE A 468 -3.65 8.15 -4.56
C ILE A 468 -4.21 6.77 -4.91
N LEU A 469 -3.81 5.74 -4.17
CA LEU A 469 -4.30 4.38 -4.40
C LEU A 469 -5.81 4.28 -4.13
N GLY A 470 -6.30 4.91 -3.07
CA GLY A 470 -7.73 5.03 -2.77
C GLY A 470 -8.52 5.76 -3.85
N MET A 471 -7.95 6.83 -4.41
CA MET A 471 -8.53 7.59 -5.53
C MET A 471 -8.74 6.71 -6.75
N ILE A 472 -7.72 5.93 -7.14
CA ILE A 472 -7.76 5.01 -8.29
C ILE A 472 -8.78 3.89 -8.05
N LEU A 473 -8.75 3.27 -6.87
CA LEU A 473 -9.69 2.20 -6.50
C LEU A 473 -11.14 2.69 -6.46
N GLY A 474 -11.40 3.87 -5.90
CA GLY A 474 -12.74 4.46 -5.82
C GLY A 474 -13.35 4.77 -7.19
N LEU A 475 -12.53 5.30 -8.12
CA LEU A 475 -12.94 5.51 -9.51
C LEU A 475 -13.19 4.19 -10.23
N GLY A 476 -12.28 3.22 -10.10
CA GLY A 476 -12.40 1.91 -10.73
C GLY A 476 -13.66 1.16 -10.31
N LEU A 477 -13.92 1.08 -8.99
CA LEU A 477 -15.14 0.48 -8.45
C LEU A 477 -16.40 1.21 -8.91
N GLY A 478 -16.37 2.55 -8.95
CA GLY A 478 -17.50 3.36 -9.41
C GLY A 478 -17.87 3.11 -10.86
N VAL A 479 -16.87 3.06 -11.73
CA VAL A 479 -17.05 2.73 -13.15
C VAL A 479 -17.61 1.32 -13.28
N GLY A 480 -17.04 0.34 -12.58
CA GLY A 480 -17.52 -1.04 -12.58
C GLY A 480 -18.99 -1.17 -12.16
N LEU A 481 -19.38 -0.51 -11.07
CA LEU A 481 -20.76 -0.47 -10.57
C LEU A 481 -21.72 0.21 -11.55
N ALA A 482 -21.30 1.30 -12.21
CA ALA A 482 -22.11 1.97 -13.22
C ALA A 482 -22.41 1.06 -14.42
N PHE A 483 -21.42 0.31 -14.89
CA PHE A 483 -21.60 -0.68 -15.95
C PHE A 483 -22.50 -1.84 -15.52
N LEU A 484 -22.30 -2.37 -14.32
CA LEU A 484 -23.09 -3.47 -13.80
C LEU A 484 -24.58 -3.09 -13.69
N LEU A 485 -24.88 -1.88 -13.21
CA LEU A 485 -26.26 -1.39 -13.13
C LEU A 485 -26.89 -1.12 -14.49
N ASP A 486 -26.12 -0.69 -15.49
CA ASP A 486 -26.62 -0.51 -16.86
C ASP A 486 -26.89 -1.87 -17.54
N MET A 487 -26.06 -2.88 -17.29
CA MET A 487 -26.29 -4.24 -17.79
C MET A 487 -27.55 -4.90 -17.20
N LEU A 488 -27.97 -4.51 -16.00
CA LEU A 488 -29.20 -5.00 -15.36
C LEU A 488 -30.47 -4.27 -15.86
N ASP A 489 -30.34 -3.16 -16.59
CA ASP A 489 -31.46 -2.38 -17.08
C ASP A 489 -31.93 -2.86 -18.46
N ASN A 490 -33.10 -3.51 -18.49
CA ASN A 490 -33.64 -4.12 -19.70
C ASN A 490 -34.78 -3.30 -20.36
N SER A 491 -34.87 -2.00 -20.06
CA SER A 491 -35.90 -1.13 -20.63
C SER A 491 -35.59 -0.68 -22.07
N VAL A 492 -36.63 -0.51 -22.89
CA VAL A 492 -36.52 0.16 -24.21
C VAL A 492 -36.35 1.65 -23.97
N ARG A 493 -35.26 2.27 -24.45
CA ARG A 493 -34.98 3.69 -24.18
C ARG A 493 -34.91 4.53 -25.43
N THR A 494 -34.47 3.97 -26.56
CA THR A 494 -34.29 4.72 -27.79
C THR A 494 -35.00 4.06 -28.98
N MET A 495 -35.13 4.79 -30.10
CA MET A 495 -35.69 4.21 -31.33
C MET A 495 -34.79 3.10 -31.86
N GLU A 496 -33.47 3.25 -31.71
CA GLU A 496 -32.48 2.26 -32.14
C GLU A 496 -32.66 0.93 -31.39
N ASP A 497 -33.09 0.95 -30.12
CA ASP A 497 -33.43 -0.28 -29.40
C ASP A 497 -34.56 -1.04 -30.12
N LEU A 498 -35.59 -0.34 -30.62
CA LEU A 498 -36.72 -0.94 -31.35
C LEU A 498 -36.31 -1.42 -32.75
N GLU A 499 -35.51 -0.63 -33.46
CA GLU A 499 -34.99 -0.98 -34.79
C GLU A 499 -34.07 -2.20 -34.74
N ARG A 500 -33.21 -2.30 -33.71
CA ARG A 500 -32.36 -3.48 -33.45
C ARG A 500 -33.18 -4.75 -33.19
N MET A 501 -34.39 -4.61 -32.66
CA MET A 501 -35.34 -5.72 -32.47
C MET A 501 -36.14 -6.05 -33.75
N GLY A 502 -35.90 -5.35 -34.87
CA GLY A 502 -36.58 -5.56 -36.13
C GLY A 502 -38.01 -5.01 -36.18
N GLN A 503 -38.36 -4.07 -35.29
CA GLN A 503 -39.68 -3.42 -35.30
C GLN A 503 -39.61 -2.11 -36.10
N PRO A 504 -40.55 -1.87 -37.05
CA PRO A 504 -40.62 -0.58 -37.72
C PRO A 504 -41.02 0.50 -36.72
N VAL A 505 -40.34 1.66 -36.73
CA VAL A 505 -40.61 2.76 -35.80
C VAL A 505 -41.37 3.87 -36.53
N LEU A 506 -42.54 4.25 -36.02
CA LEU A 506 -43.38 5.31 -36.60
C LEU A 506 -42.99 6.70 -36.10
N GLY A 507 -42.27 6.79 -34.98
CA GLY A 507 -41.78 8.05 -34.40
C GLY A 507 -41.65 7.97 -32.89
N SER A 508 -41.33 9.11 -32.27
CA SER A 508 -41.31 9.25 -30.80
C SER A 508 -42.10 10.45 -30.33
N ILE A 509 -42.80 10.29 -29.22
CA ILE A 509 -43.46 11.37 -28.50
C ILE A 509 -42.61 11.75 -27.28
N PRO A 510 -42.17 13.02 -27.17
CA PRO A 510 -41.48 13.51 -25.97
C PRO A 510 -42.37 13.42 -24.72
N MET A 511 -41.75 13.26 -23.55
CA MET A 511 -42.47 13.22 -22.28
C MET A 511 -43.27 14.51 -22.04
N ILE A 512 -44.58 14.37 -21.82
CA ILE A 512 -45.49 15.47 -21.46
C ILE A 512 -45.30 15.74 -19.96
N LYS A 513 -44.60 16.82 -19.60
CA LYS A 513 -44.48 17.30 -18.21
C LYS A 513 -45.66 18.22 -17.88
N GLU A 514 -46.53 17.81 -16.97
CA GLU A 514 -47.75 18.56 -16.58
C GLU A 514 -47.47 20.04 -16.23
N GLY A 515 -46.34 20.33 -15.57
CA GLY A 515 -45.94 21.71 -15.22
C GLY A 515 -45.43 22.59 -16.38
N GLU A 516 -44.81 22.01 -17.41
CA GLU A 516 -44.34 22.78 -18.58
C GLU A 516 -45.50 23.15 -19.53
N THR A 517 -46.53 22.31 -19.61
CA THR A 517 -47.74 22.56 -20.40
C THR A 517 -48.50 23.78 -19.87
N LEU A 518 -48.64 23.87 -18.53
CA LEU A 518 -49.23 25.02 -17.84
C LEU A 518 -48.41 26.31 -18.02
N ALA A 519 -47.07 26.20 -17.99
CA ALA A 519 -46.18 27.34 -18.22
C ALA A 519 -46.25 27.88 -19.67
N ARG A 520 -46.43 27.01 -20.67
CA ARG A 520 -46.50 27.40 -22.10
C ARG A 520 -47.83 28.04 -22.49
N LEU A 521 -48.94 27.67 -21.84
CA LEU A 521 -50.22 28.39 -21.97
C LEU A 521 -50.11 29.86 -21.52
N LYS A 522 -49.25 30.16 -20.54
CA LYS A 522 -48.98 31.55 -20.11
C LYS A 522 -48.21 32.37 -21.16
N ILE A 523 -47.33 31.73 -21.95
CA ILE A 523 -46.45 32.43 -22.92
C ILE A 523 -47.17 32.73 -24.25
N SER A 524 -48.10 31.88 -24.70
CA SER A 524 -48.84 32.09 -25.96
C SER A 524 -49.70 33.37 -25.97
N LYS A 525 -49.97 33.98 -24.81
CA LYS A 525 -50.65 35.29 -24.71
C LYS A 525 -49.76 36.47 -25.09
N ASN A 526 -48.46 36.41 -24.86
CA ASN A 526 -47.60 37.59 -25.02
C ASN A 526 -47.19 37.85 -26.48
N GLY A 527 -47.47 36.93 -27.39
CA GLY A 527 -47.17 37.06 -28.83
C GLY A 527 -48.28 37.68 -29.69
N ALA A 528 -49.44 38.04 -29.13
CA ALA A 528 -50.58 38.60 -29.85
C ALA A 528 -50.79 40.11 -29.62
N HIS A 529 -49.76 40.83 -29.19
CA HIS A 529 -49.78 42.30 -29.11
C HIS A 529 -49.02 42.90 -30.29
N ASN A 530 -49.69 43.02 -31.44
CA ASN A 530 -49.46 44.10 -32.42
C ASN A 530 -50.65 44.11 -33.40
N GLY A 531 -51.64 44.96 -33.13
CA GLY A 531 -52.72 45.26 -34.09
C GLY A 531 -54.13 45.40 -33.50
N VAL A 532 -54.40 46.53 -32.82
CA VAL A 532 -55.64 47.36 -32.90
C VAL A 532 -57.04 46.72 -32.65
N HIS A 533 -57.72 47.17 -31.57
CA HIS A 533 -59.17 47.21 -31.20
C HIS A 533 -60.10 46.00 -31.53
N HIS A 534 -60.95 45.42 -30.67
CA HIS A 534 -61.89 45.95 -29.66
C HIS A 534 -62.24 44.85 -28.60
N GLY A 535 -62.88 45.26 -27.50
CA GLY A 535 -63.02 44.56 -26.20
C GLY A 535 -63.45 43.08 -26.13
N LEU A 536 -62.75 42.34 -25.26
CA LEU A 536 -63.26 41.18 -24.50
C LEU A 536 -62.61 41.18 -23.09
N SER A 537 -63.45 41.05 -22.07
CA SER A 537 -63.19 41.21 -20.63
C SER A 537 -62.20 40.20 -20.03
N ASN A 538 -61.43 40.65 -19.03
CA ASN A 538 -60.49 39.89 -18.19
C ASN A 538 -61.11 38.70 -17.40
N GLY A 539 -62.44 38.51 -17.44
CA GLY A 539 -63.15 37.48 -16.67
C GLY A 539 -62.94 36.02 -17.13
N ASN A 540 -62.43 35.79 -18.34
CA ASN A 540 -62.33 34.43 -18.90
C ASN A 540 -61.01 33.70 -18.57
N VAL A 541 -60.02 34.39 -17.99
CA VAL A 541 -58.65 33.85 -17.77
C VAL A 541 -58.55 33.08 -16.46
N SER A 542 -59.07 33.67 -15.38
CA SER A 542 -59.23 33.01 -14.08
C SER A 542 -60.20 31.83 -14.15
N ALA A 543 -61.17 31.87 -15.08
CA ALA A 543 -62.07 30.75 -15.35
C ALA A 543 -61.38 29.57 -16.08
N ILE A 544 -60.37 29.83 -16.91
CA ILE A 544 -59.60 28.79 -17.61
C ILE A 544 -58.49 28.22 -16.70
N GLU A 545 -57.82 29.06 -15.91
CA GLU A 545 -56.84 28.63 -14.88
C GLU A 545 -57.52 27.76 -13.81
N ASN A 546 -58.66 28.19 -13.26
CA ASN A 546 -59.44 27.36 -12.34
C ASN A 546 -59.98 26.08 -13.01
N LYS A 547 -60.36 26.12 -14.30
CA LYS A 547 -60.82 24.90 -15.02
C LYS A 547 -59.71 23.88 -15.27
N LEU A 548 -58.45 24.31 -15.43
CA LEU A 548 -57.30 23.42 -15.69
C LEU A 548 -56.68 22.89 -14.38
N GLU A 549 -56.61 23.70 -13.32
CA GLU A 549 -56.17 23.24 -11.98
C GLU A 549 -57.18 22.27 -11.34
N GLN A 550 -58.47 22.42 -11.63
CA GLN A 550 -59.50 21.50 -11.15
C GLN A 550 -59.62 20.22 -12.01
N GLN A 551 -58.93 20.10 -13.15
CA GLN A 551 -59.16 19.01 -14.13
C GLN A 551 -57.86 18.48 -14.81
N PRO A 552 -57.13 17.56 -14.15
CA PRO A 552 -55.88 16.98 -14.68
C PRO A 552 -56.03 16.15 -15.98
N THR A 553 -57.25 15.78 -16.36
CA THR A 553 -57.52 14.99 -17.58
C THR A 553 -57.42 15.82 -18.87
N ALA A 554 -57.62 17.13 -18.83
CA ALA A 554 -57.55 18.02 -19.99
C ALA A 554 -56.12 18.20 -20.53
N ALA A 555 -55.10 18.11 -19.66
CA ALA A 555 -53.69 18.20 -20.03
C ALA A 555 -53.23 17.06 -20.96
N ARG A 556 -54.01 15.97 -21.07
CA ARG A 556 -53.73 14.83 -21.95
C ARG A 556 -54.07 15.11 -23.42
N LEU A 557 -54.84 16.16 -23.73
CA LEU A 557 -55.22 16.54 -25.10
C LEU A 557 -54.33 17.69 -25.63
N ILE A 558 -53.00 17.47 -25.61
CA ILE A 558 -52.01 18.51 -25.93
C ILE A 558 -52.16 19.08 -27.35
N THR A 559 -52.64 18.30 -28.32
CA THR A 559 -52.86 18.76 -29.70
C THR A 559 -54.04 19.72 -29.84
N HIS A 560 -54.98 19.70 -28.89
CA HIS A 560 -56.06 20.68 -28.80
C HIS A 560 -55.67 21.89 -27.95
N VAL A 561 -55.06 21.63 -26.77
CA VAL A 561 -54.73 22.68 -25.79
C VAL A 561 -53.53 23.53 -26.21
N ALA A 562 -52.50 22.95 -26.85
CA ALA A 562 -51.32 23.66 -27.32
C ALA A 562 -50.88 23.22 -28.73
N PRO A 563 -51.64 23.55 -29.79
CA PRO A 563 -51.42 23.03 -31.15
C PRO A 563 -50.06 23.35 -31.77
N LYS A 564 -49.37 24.41 -31.30
CA LYS A 564 -48.03 24.82 -31.76
C LYS A 564 -46.89 24.18 -30.96
N SER A 565 -47.19 23.24 -30.06
CA SER A 565 -46.16 22.60 -29.24
C SER A 565 -45.31 21.60 -30.05
N PRO A 566 -44.04 21.35 -29.69
CA PRO A 566 -43.23 20.30 -30.30
C PRO A 566 -43.86 18.90 -30.18
N ILE A 567 -44.65 18.66 -29.12
CA ILE A 567 -45.36 17.40 -28.91
C ILE A 567 -46.50 17.28 -29.92
N SER A 568 -47.23 18.36 -30.19
CA SER A 568 -48.26 18.40 -31.25
C SER A 568 -47.65 18.20 -32.63
N GLU A 569 -46.45 18.74 -32.89
CA GLU A 569 -45.71 18.49 -34.13
C GLU A 569 -45.28 17.03 -34.26
N ALA A 570 -44.86 16.39 -33.16
CA ALA A 570 -44.57 14.95 -33.17
C ALA A 570 -45.81 14.10 -33.53
N TYR A 571 -47.02 14.50 -33.10
CA TYR A 571 -48.26 13.84 -33.52
C TYR A 571 -48.64 14.12 -34.99
N ARG A 572 -48.31 15.30 -35.54
CA ARG A 572 -48.45 15.59 -36.99
C ARG A 572 -47.50 14.72 -37.81
N ALA A 573 -46.24 14.62 -37.39
CA ALA A 573 -45.28 13.73 -38.02
C ALA A 573 -45.75 12.26 -37.97
N LEU A 574 -46.27 11.81 -36.83
CA LEU A 574 -46.86 10.48 -36.70
C LEU A 574 -48.00 10.25 -37.70
N ARG A 575 -48.94 11.20 -37.82
CA ARG A 575 -50.04 11.12 -38.80
C ARG A 575 -49.49 10.98 -40.22
N THR A 576 -48.55 11.84 -40.60
CA THR A 576 -47.90 11.80 -41.91
C THR A 576 -47.23 10.45 -42.17
N ASN A 577 -46.49 9.91 -41.20
CA ASN A 577 -45.85 8.60 -41.31
C ASN A 577 -46.88 7.47 -41.50
N ILE A 578 -48.00 7.51 -40.76
CA ILE A 578 -49.11 6.55 -40.92
C ILE A 578 -49.70 6.61 -42.34
N GLN A 579 -49.90 7.81 -42.88
CA GLN A 579 -50.39 8.01 -44.26
C GLN A 579 -49.42 7.45 -45.31
N TYR A 580 -48.10 7.59 -45.10
CA TYR A 580 -47.08 7.10 -46.05
C TYR A 580 -46.75 5.61 -45.93
N THR A 581 -47.07 4.95 -44.81
CA THR A 581 -46.78 3.51 -44.65
C THR A 581 -47.44 2.62 -45.70
N HIS A 582 -48.48 3.09 -46.40
CA HIS A 582 -49.18 2.34 -47.45
C HIS A 582 -49.65 3.25 -48.60
N ILE A 583 -48.86 3.31 -49.67
CA ILE A 583 -49.17 4.13 -50.86
C ILE A 583 -50.35 3.55 -51.66
N ASP A 584 -50.50 2.22 -51.67
CA ASP A 584 -51.46 1.52 -52.55
C ASP A 584 -52.85 1.26 -51.92
N ARG A 585 -53.05 1.59 -50.62
CA ARG A 585 -54.33 1.34 -49.93
C ARG A 585 -54.63 2.40 -48.88
N THR A 586 -55.82 2.97 -48.94
CA THR A 586 -56.33 3.90 -47.92
C THR A 586 -56.64 3.15 -46.62
N LEU A 587 -55.95 3.52 -45.55
CA LEU A 587 -56.18 2.97 -44.20
C LEU A 587 -57.37 3.72 -43.59
N ARG A 588 -58.52 3.05 -43.41
CA ARG A 588 -59.70 3.65 -42.79
C ARG A 588 -59.86 3.25 -41.32
N THR A 589 -59.47 2.04 -40.93
CA THR A 589 -59.56 1.60 -39.52
C THR A 589 -58.19 1.32 -38.93
N LEU A 590 -57.87 1.95 -37.79
CA LEU A 590 -56.60 1.78 -37.09
C LEU A 590 -56.82 1.40 -35.64
N LEU A 591 -56.08 0.40 -35.17
CA LEU A 591 -56.06 -0.01 -33.77
C LEU A 591 -54.78 0.46 -33.08
N VAL A 592 -54.93 0.96 -31.85
CA VAL A 592 -53.82 1.35 -30.98
C VAL A 592 -53.77 0.46 -29.76
N THR A 593 -52.63 -0.19 -29.53
CA THR A 593 -52.41 -1.05 -28.35
C THR A 593 -51.01 -0.82 -27.78
N SER A 594 -50.69 -1.47 -26.66
CA SER A 594 -49.38 -1.37 -26.00
C SER A 594 -48.97 -2.69 -25.34
N PRO A 595 -47.67 -2.90 -25.03
CA PRO A 595 -47.24 -4.05 -24.25
C PRO A 595 -47.80 -4.08 -22.82
N GLY A 596 -47.85 -2.93 -22.15
CA GLY A 596 -48.27 -2.83 -20.77
C GLY A 596 -49.29 -1.72 -20.51
N PRO A 597 -49.99 -1.77 -19.37
CA PRO A 597 -50.84 -0.67 -18.92
C PRO A 597 -49.98 0.56 -18.60
N GLY A 598 -50.47 1.75 -18.96
CA GLY A 598 -49.77 3.01 -18.68
C GLY A 598 -48.69 3.41 -19.70
N ASP A 599 -48.56 2.68 -20.82
CA ASP A 599 -47.62 3.02 -21.89
C ASP A 599 -48.03 4.26 -22.71
N GLY A 600 -49.28 4.72 -22.56
CA GLY A 600 -49.81 5.95 -23.17
C GLY A 600 -50.67 5.76 -24.41
N LYS A 601 -51.13 4.54 -24.69
CA LYS A 601 -52.06 4.17 -25.78
C LYS A 601 -53.21 5.17 -25.99
N SER A 602 -54.04 5.38 -24.96
CA SER A 602 -55.23 6.23 -24.98
C SER A 602 -54.90 7.71 -25.18
N THR A 603 -53.75 8.16 -24.66
CA THR A 603 -53.26 9.53 -24.89
C THR A 603 -52.78 9.70 -26.32
N SER A 604 -52.04 8.73 -26.85
CA SER A 604 -51.54 8.79 -28.22
C SER A 604 -52.64 8.71 -29.26
N VAL A 605 -53.63 7.83 -29.08
CA VAL A 605 -54.77 7.71 -30.02
C VAL A 605 -55.66 8.95 -29.98
N ALA A 606 -55.92 9.53 -28.81
CA ALA A 606 -56.72 10.75 -28.69
C ALA A 606 -56.04 11.95 -29.39
N ASN A 607 -54.74 12.15 -29.17
CA ASN A 607 -54.02 13.26 -29.80
C ASN A 607 -53.88 13.06 -31.32
N LEU A 608 -53.70 11.82 -31.78
CA LEU A 608 -53.71 11.49 -33.20
C LEU A 608 -55.07 11.78 -33.84
N ALA A 609 -56.17 11.41 -33.18
CA ALA A 609 -57.54 11.67 -33.65
C ALA A 609 -57.78 13.17 -33.88
N ILE A 610 -57.36 13.99 -32.91
CA ILE A 610 -57.47 15.45 -33.00
C ILE A 610 -56.68 16.01 -34.18
N VAL A 611 -55.44 15.54 -34.39
CA VAL A 611 -54.58 16.02 -35.48
C VAL A 611 -55.07 15.58 -36.87
N MET A 612 -55.77 14.45 -36.95
CA MET A 612 -56.46 14.01 -38.17
C MET A 612 -57.73 14.86 -38.42
N ALA A 613 -58.54 15.11 -37.40
CA ALA A 613 -59.77 15.89 -37.50
C ALA A 613 -59.51 17.37 -37.86
N GLN A 614 -58.48 17.98 -37.27
CA GLN A 614 -58.04 19.35 -37.57
C GLN A 614 -57.61 19.56 -39.03
N MET A 615 -57.31 18.48 -39.77
CA MET A 615 -56.97 18.54 -41.20
C MET A 615 -58.17 18.32 -42.13
N GLY A 616 -59.38 18.25 -41.59
CA GLY A 616 -60.62 18.13 -42.36
C GLY A 616 -61.11 16.69 -42.52
N SER A 617 -60.39 15.67 -42.03
CA SER A 617 -60.89 14.29 -42.07
C SER A 617 -62.00 14.08 -41.06
N LYS A 618 -63.08 13.40 -41.47
CA LYS A 618 -64.15 12.97 -40.56
C LYS A 618 -63.69 11.77 -39.74
N VAL A 619 -63.32 11.98 -38.48
CA VAL A 619 -62.70 10.99 -37.59
C VAL A 619 -63.67 10.50 -36.53
N LEU A 620 -63.76 9.17 -36.36
CA LEU A 620 -64.42 8.53 -35.22
C LEU A 620 -63.38 7.87 -34.31
N LEU A 621 -63.39 8.21 -33.02
CA LEU A 621 -62.56 7.58 -32.00
C LEU A 621 -63.41 6.67 -31.11
N ILE A 622 -63.03 5.40 -30.99
CA ILE A 622 -63.80 4.37 -30.31
C ILE A 622 -63.02 3.85 -29.10
N ASP A 623 -63.66 3.86 -27.93
CA ASP A 623 -63.12 3.25 -26.72
C ASP A 623 -63.44 1.75 -26.70
N ALA A 624 -62.58 0.95 -27.34
CA ALA A 624 -62.67 -0.50 -27.35
C ALA A 624 -61.93 -1.16 -26.16
N ASP A 625 -61.42 -0.37 -25.20
CA ASP A 625 -60.97 -0.88 -23.90
C ASP A 625 -62.18 -1.09 -22.97
N LEU A 626 -62.91 -2.17 -23.24
CA LEU A 626 -64.10 -2.58 -22.48
C LEU A 626 -63.76 -3.05 -21.05
N ARG A 627 -62.49 -2.97 -20.62
CA ARG A 627 -62.03 -3.36 -19.28
C ARG A 627 -61.69 -2.15 -18.43
N ARG A 628 -60.95 -1.18 -18.99
CA ARG A 628 -60.56 0.07 -18.32
C ARG A 628 -60.74 1.26 -19.26
N PRO A 629 -62.00 1.64 -19.58
CA PRO A 629 -62.28 2.72 -20.51
C PRO A 629 -61.86 4.05 -19.91
N VAL A 630 -61.19 4.89 -20.72
CA VAL A 630 -60.65 6.18 -20.26
C VAL A 630 -61.04 7.35 -21.15
N LEU A 631 -61.50 7.10 -22.39
CA LEU A 631 -61.74 8.19 -23.34
C LEU A 631 -62.90 9.08 -22.93
N HIS A 632 -63.99 8.50 -22.40
CA HIS A 632 -65.13 9.27 -21.89
C HIS A 632 -64.70 10.29 -20.80
N SER A 633 -63.75 9.92 -19.93
CA SER A 633 -63.22 10.80 -18.89
C SER A 633 -62.24 11.85 -19.44
N VAL A 634 -61.50 11.52 -20.51
CA VAL A 634 -60.58 12.45 -21.18
C VAL A 634 -61.35 13.53 -21.95
N PHE A 635 -62.45 13.15 -22.62
CA PHE A 635 -63.27 14.05 -23.44
C PHE A 635 -64.53 14.59 -22.71
N LYS A 636 -64.73 14.21 -21.44
CA LYS A 636 -65.87 14.64 -20.60
C LYS A 636 -67.25 14.29 -21.20
N LEU A 637 -67.35 13.09 -21.74
CA LEU A 637 -68.57 12.56 -22.33
C LEU A 637 -69.24 11.55 -21.39
N ASP A 638 -70.55 11.39 -21.55
CA ASP A 638 -71.29 10.32 -20.89
C ASP A 638 -70.92 8.96 -21.50
N ARG A 639 -70.78 7.93 -20.65
CA ARG A 639 -70.42 6.57 -21.06
C ARG A 639 -71.60 5.59 -21.04
N ARG A 640 -72.82 6.03 -20.72
CA ARG A 640 -73.99 5.14 -20.52
C ARG A 640 -74.35 4.31 -21.75
N VAL A 641 -74.20 4.89 -22.94
CA VAL A 641 -74.50 4.27 -24.23
C VAL A 641 -73.22 4.32 -25.08
N GLY A 642 -72.83 3.19 -25.68
CA GLY A 642 -71.61 3.12 -26.47
C GLY A 642 -71.42 1.78 -27.19
N LEU A 643 -70.16 1.43 -27.47
CA LEU A 643 -69.79 0.27 -28.27
C LEU A 643 -70.45 -1.03 -27.78
N SER A 644 -70.42 -1.32 -26.48
CA SER A 644 -71.02 -2.54 -25.94
C SER A 644 -72.53 -2.63 -26.18
N ASN A 645 -73.25 -1.51 -26.12
CA ASN A 645 -74.69 -1.44 -26.37
C ASN A 645 -75.02 -1.73 -27.84
N VAL A 646 -74.21 -1.20 -28.77
CA VAL A 646 -74.32 -1.45 -30.21
C VAL A 646 -74.09 -2.93 -30.51
N LEU A 647 -73.05 -3.53 -29.94
CA LEU A 647 -72.70 -4.93 -30.21
C LEU A 647 -73.72 -5.94 -29.65
N VAL A 648 -74.44 -5.58 -28.60
CA VAL A 648 -75.55 -6.38 -28.03
C VAL A 648 -76.89 -6.08 -28.73
N GLY A 649 -76.94 -5.12 -29.66
CA GLY A 649 -78.13 -4.77 -30.43
C GLY A 649 -79.19 -3.98 -29.65
N ARG A 650 -78.78 -3.27 -28.57
CA ARG A 650 -79.67 -2.44 -27.75
C ARG A 650 -79.83 -1.00 -28.26
N THR A 651 -78.93 -0.56 -29.12
CA THR A 651 -78.84 0.82 -29.60
C THR A 651 -78.26 0.85 -31.01
N GLU A 652 -78.71 1.78 -31.84
CA GLU A 652 -78.15 1.98 -33.18
C GLU A 652 -76.79 2.70 -33.15
N ILE A 653 -75.97 2.53 -34.19
CA ILE A 653 -74.63 3.13 -34.28
C ILE A 653 -74.69 4.65 -34.14
N ALA A 654 -75.63 5.31 -34.83
CA ALA A 654 -75.77 6.76 -34.83
C ALA A 654 -76.08 7.33 -33.45
N GLU A 655 -76.87 6.61 -32.63
CA GLU A 655 -77.23 7.02 -31.28
C GLU A 655 -76.09 6.82 -30.27
N ALA A 656 -75.16 5.89 -30.56
CA ALA A 656 -74.00 5.60 -29.72
C ALA A 656 -72.79 6.48 -30.01
N VAL A 657 -72.83 7.30 -31.07
CA VAL A 657 -71.77 8.23 -31.43
C VAL A 657 -72.08 9.63 -30.90
N LEU A 658 -71.15 10.19 -30.15
CA LEU A 658 -71.27 11.51 -29.55
C LEU A 658 -70.34 12.51 -30.27
N PRO A 659 -70.83 13.72 -30.63
CA PRO A 659 -69.96 14.77 -31.13
C PRO A 659 -69.05 15.30 -30.01
N THR A 660 -67.89 15.83 -30.39
CA THR A 660 -66.96 16.49 -29.45
C THR A 660 -66.90 17.99 -29.71
N ASP A 661 -66.23 18.74 -28.81
CA ASP A 661 -65.93 20.17 -29.00
C ASP A 661 -64.94 20.44 -30.16
N ILE A 662 -64.46 19.39 -30.83
CA ILE A 662 -63.47 19.45 -31.91
C ILE A 662 -64.17 19.12 -33.22
N GLU A 663 -64.11 20.06 -34.17
CA GLU A 663 -64.69 19.90 -35.49
C GLU A 663 -64.17 18.61 -36.17
N ASN A 664 -65.07 17.89 -36.84
CA ASN A 664 -64.81 16.61 -37.51
C ASN A 664 -64.35 15.45 -36.61
N LEU A 665 -64.40 15.58 -35.28
CA LEU A 665 -64.10 14.51 -34.34
C LEU A 665 -65.34 14.04 -33.58
N TYR A 666 -65.60 12.75 -33.68
CA TYR A 666 -66.70 12.05 -33.00
C TYR A 666 -66.14 10.95 -32.11
N ILE A 667 -66.85 10.61 -31.04
CA ILE A 667 -66.44 9.58 -30.08
C ILE A 667 -67.56 8.57 -29.85
N MET A 668 -67.21 7.28 -29.91
CA MET A 668 -68.04 6.21 -29.39
C MET A 668 -67.41 5.70 -28.08
N PRO A 669 -67.98 6.00 -26.91
CA PRO A 669 -67.48 5.48 -25.64
C PRO A 669 -67.71 3.96 -25.55
N CYS A 670 -67.16 3.31 -24.53
CA CYS A 670 -67.27 1.86 -24.38
C CYS A 670 -68.71 1.37 -24.13
N GLY A 671 -69.58 2.20 -23.55
CA GLY A 671 -70.88 1.79 -23.05
C GLY A 671 -70.83 1.14 -21.66
N ALA A 672 -71.89 0.40 -21.30
CA ALA A 672 -71.89 -0.42 -20.09
C ALA A 672 -70.84 -1.54 -20.17
N LEU A 673 -70.08 -1.79 -19.11
CA LEU A 673 -69.01 -2.81 -19.12
C LEU A 673 -69.61 -4.20 -19.29
N PRO A 674 -69.30 -4.94 -20.37
CA PRO A 674 -69.83 -6.27 -20.58
C PRO A 674 -69.07 -7.33 -19.75
N PRO A 675 -69.71 -8.45 -19.37
CA PRO A 675 -69.04 -9.54 -18.66
C PRO A 675 -67.99 -10.26 -19.53
N ASN A 676 -68.18 -10.28 -20.85
CA ASN A 676 -67.37 -11.02 -21.83
C ASN A 676 -66.82 -10.10 -22.95
N PRO A 677 -65.80 -9.26 -22.69
CA PRO A 677 -65.26 -8.31 -23.66
C PRO A 677 -64.69 -8.92 -24.95
N SER A 678 -63.90 -9.99 -24.83
CA SER A 678 -63.12 -10.55 -25.95
C SER A 678 -64.03 -11.21 -27.00
N GLU A 679 -65.05 -11.93 -26.55
CA GLU A 679 -66.09 -12.56 -27.37
C GLU A 679 -66.91 -11.51 -28.10
N LEU A 680 -67.23 -10.40 -27.42
CA LEU A 680 -68.00 -9.32 -28.00
C LEU A 680 -67.23 -8.61 -29.12
N LEU A 681 -65.94 -8.34 -28.90
CA LEU A 681 -65.04 -7.72 -29.90
C LEU A 681 -64.72 -8.67 -31.08
N GLY A 682 -64.74 -9.98 -30.85
CA GLY A 682 -64.56 -10.99 -31.90
C GLY A 682 -65.84 -11.39 -32.65
N SER A 683 -66.98 -10.80 -32.29
CA SER A 683 -68.28 -11.20 -32.82
C SER A 683 -68.52 -10.73 -34.26
N SER A 684 -69.45 -11.39 -34.96
CA SER A 684 -69.94 -10.93 -36.26
C SER A 684 -70.65 -9.58 -36.19
N ALA A 685 -71.18 -9.20 -35.01
CA ALA A 685 -71.71 -7.87 -34.76
C ALA A 685 -70.61 -6.81 -34.82
N MET A 686 -69.43 -7.08 -34.25
CA MET A 686 -68.28 -6.16 -34.34
C MET A 686 -67.80 -6.02 -35.77
N GLN A 687 -67.70 -7.12 -36.52
CA GLN A 687 -67.31 -7.07 -37.93
C GLN A 687 -68.28 -6.22 -38.77
N ARG A 688 -69.60 -6.39 -38.60
CA ARG A 688 -70.61 -5.56 -39.27
C ARG A 688 -70.53 -4.09 -38.85
N THR A 689 -70.27 -3.83 -37.57
CA THR A 689 -70.11 -2.47 -37.03
C THR A 689 -68.90 -1.78 -37.64
N VAL A 690 -67.74 -2.45 -37.68
CA VAL A 690 -66.52 -1.91 -38.31
C VAL A 690 -66.75 -1.59 -39.79
N GLU A 691 -67.44 -2.46 -40.53
CA GLU A 691 -67.72 -2.23 -41.95
C GLU A 691 -68.70 -1.06 -42.19
N ALA A 692 -69.74 -0.95 -41.36
CA ALA A 692 -70.67 0.19 -41.41
C ALA A 692 -69.94 1.52 -41.14
N LEU A 693 -69.07 1.54 -40.12
CA LEU A 693 -68.30 2.73 -39.76
C LEU A 693 -67.31 3.16 -40.85
N LYS A 694 -66.73 2.21 -41.60
CA LYS A 694 -65.85 2.51 -42.75
C LYS A 694 -66.55 3.26 -43.88
N GLN A 695 -67.87 3.16 -43.99
CA GLN A 695 -68.65 3.87 -45.01
C GLN A 695 -68.98 5.30 -44.60
N GLU A 696 -69.09 5.56 -43.30
CA GLU A 696 -69.57 6.84 -42.77
C GLU A 696 -68.46 7.80 -42.29
N TYR A 697 -67.29 7.25 -41.96
CA TYR A 697 -66.12 8.00 -41.47
C TYR A 697 -64.91 7.73 -42.35
N GLU A 698 -64.08 8.76 -42.54
CA GLU A 698 -62.83 8.63 -43.30
C GLU A 698 -61.77 7.85 -42.51
N VAL A 699 -61.71 8.09 -41.20
CA VAL A 699 -60.79 7.41 -40.29
C VAL A 699 -61.52 7.00 -39.01
N VAL A 700 -61.36 5.75 -38.63
CA VAL A 700 -61.89 5.17 -37.38
C VAL A 700 -60.71 4.65 -36.56
N LEU A 701 -60.52 5.22 -35.37
CA LEU A 701 -59.45 4.88 -34.44
C LEU A 701 -60.01 4.09 -33.26
N PHE A 702 -59.38 2.97 -32.93
CA PHE A 702 -59.77 2.13 -31.80
C PHE A 702 -58.70 2.22 -30.70
N ASP A 703 -59.08 2.66 -29.50
CA ASP A 703 -58.29 2.47 -28.28
C ASP A 703 -58.57 1.07 -27.73
N SER A 704 -57.54 0.33 -27.34
CA SER A 704 -57.67 -1.08 -26.94
C SER A 704 -56.78 -1.42 -25.76
N PRO A 705 -57.09 -2.45 -24.96
CA PRO A 705 -56.28 -2.81 -23.80
C PRO A 705 -54.89 -3.32 -24.21
N PRO A 706 -53.92 -3.41 -23.29
CA PRO A 706 -52.58 -3.90 -23.59
C PRO A 706 -52.59 -5.34 -24.12
N VAL A 707 -51.87 -5.60 -25.21
CA VAL A 707 -51.93 -6.88 -25.96
C VAL A 707 -51.33 -8.06 -25.21
N ILE A 708 -50.41 -7.82 -24.26
CA ILE A 708 -49.89 -8.89 -23.39
C ILE A 708 -50.88 -9.24 -22.29
N ALA A 709 -51.64 -8.26 -21.80
CA ALA A 709 -52.52 -8.44 -20.65
C ALA A 709 -53.76 -9.26 -21.00
N VAL A 710 -54.35 -9.04 -22.17
CA VAL A 710 -55.60 -9.67 -22.62
C VAL A 710 -55.64 -9.83 -24.14
N THR A 711 -56.50 -10.74 -24.62
CA THR A 711 -56.61 -11.08 -26.05
C THR A 711 -57.43 -10.09 -26.88
N ASP A 712 -58.16 -9.18 -26.24
CA ASP A 712 -59.09 -8.23 -26.86
C ASP A 712 -58.46 -7.47 -28.05
N ALA A 713 -57.28 -6.91 -27.85
CA ALA A 713 -56.56 -6.17 -28.89
C ALA A 713 -56.11 -7.08 -30.04
N ALA A 714 -55.68 -8.31 -29.75
CA ALA A 714 -55.25 -9.27 -30.78
C ALA A 714 -56.43 -9.78 -31.63
N VAL A 715 -57.62 -9.91 -31.04
CA VAL A 715 -58.85 -10.28 -31.75
C VAL A 715 -59.29 -9.12 -32.65
N LEU A 716 -59.39 -7.91 -32.11
CA LEU A 716 -59.80 -6.72 -32.86
C LEU A 716 -58.80 -6.35 -33.97
N ALA A 717 -57.52 -6.63 -33.77
CA ALA A 717 -56.45 -6.38 -34.74
C ALA A 717 -56.67 -7.08 -36.09
N ARG A 718 -57.47 -8.15 -36.14
CA ARG A 718 -57.81 -8.88 -37.37
C ARG A 718 -58.93 -8.23 -38.18
N LEU A 719 -59.72 -7.35 -37.56
CA LEU A 719 -60.88 -6.69 -38.18
C LEU A 719 -60.54 -5.29 -38.72
N VAL A 720 -59.38 -4.74 -38.35
CA VAL A 720 -58.94 -3.38 -38.75
C VAL A 720 -57.91 -3.41 -39.89
N ASP A 721 -57.75 -2.29 -40.60
CA ASP A 721 -56.82 -2.19 -41.72
C ASP A 721 -55.35 -2.07 -41.27
N GLY A 722 -55.08 -1.58 -40.04
CA GLY A 722 -53.73 -1.48 -39.49
C GLY A 722 -53.69 -1.35 -37.97
N VAL A 723 -52.56 -1.74 -37.38
CA VAL A 723 -52.29 -1.65 -35.94
C VAL A 723 -50.98 -0.91 -35.70
N PHE A 724 -50.91 -0.02 -34.73
CA PHE A 724 -49.61 0.45 -34.23
C PHE A 724 -49.48 0.27 -32.72
N LEU A 725 -48.26 -0.07 -32.31
CA LEU A 725 -47.90 -0.43 -30.94
C LEU A 725 -47.31 0.80 -30.23
N VAL A 726 -47.77 1.12 -29.02
CA VAL A 726 -47.20 2.21 -28.20
C VAL A 726 -46.31 1.61 -27.12
N VAL A 727 -45.03 2.00 -27.10
CA VAL A 727 -44.02 1.55 -26.14
C VAL A 727 -43.53 2.74 -25.33
N LYS A 728 -43.43 2.62 -24.00
CA LYS A 728 -42.99 3.71 -23.13
C LYS A 728 -41.49 3.64 -22.84
N ALA A 729 -40.77 4.70 -23.22
CA ALA A 729 -39.33 4.81 -23.02
C ALA A 729 -38.94 4.74 -21.54
N GLY A 730 -37.97 3.89 -21.23
CA GLY A 730 -37.43 3.68 -19.88
C GLY A 730 -38.36 2.93 -18.92
N HIS A 731 -39.48 2.40 -19.39
CA HIS A 731 -40.45 1.66 -18.57
C HIS A 731 -40.79 0.29 -19.17
N THR A 732 -41.14 0.24 -20.45
CA THR A 732 -41.43 -1.03 -21.12
C THR A 732 -40.14 -1.82 -21.32
N SER A 733 -40.10 -3.10 -20.91
CA SER A 733 -38.93 -3.96 -21.15
C SER A 733 -38.79 -4.33 -22.63
N LYS A 734 -37.56 -4.61 -23.07
CA LYS A 734 -37.27 -5.06 -24.43
C LYS A 734 -38.02 -6.35 -24.76
N GLU A 735 -38.12 -7.28 -23.82
CA GLU A 735 -38.89 -8.53 -23.97
C GLU A 735 -40.38 -8.26 -24.16
N ALA A 736 -40.97 -7.34 -23.40
CA ALA A 736 -42.39 -7.03 -23.49
C ALA A 736 -42.72 -6.37 -24.83
N ALA A 737 -41.89 -5.42 -25.29
CA ALA A 737 -42.03 -4.82 -26.61
C ALA A 737 -41.92 -5.87 -27.73
N PHE A 738 -40.92 -6.76 -27.64
CA PHE A 738 -40.73 -7.84 -28.61
C PHE A 738 -41.92 -8.81 -28.64
N ARG A 739 -42.33 -9.32 -27.48
CA ARG A 739 -43.44 -10.27 -27.34
C ARG A 739 -44.76 -9.71 -27.88
N SER A 740 -45.04 -8.43 -27.63
CA SER A 740 -46.24 -7.76 -28.14
C SER A 740 -46.29 -7.71 -29.66
N TYR A 741 -45.16 -7.36 -30.27
CA TYR A 741 -45.02 -7.34 -31.73
C TYR A 741 -45.17 -8.75 -32.33
N THR A 742 -44.57 -9.76 -31.69
CA THR A 742 -44.73 -11.16 -32.10
C THR A 742 -46.18 -11.64 -32.01
N LEU A 743 -46.90 -11.32 -30.93
CA LEU A 743 -48.31 -11.70 -30.76
C LEU A 743 -49.21 -11.11 -31.84
N LEU A 744 -49.03 -9.83 -32.19
CA LEU A 744 -49.79 -9.17 -33.26
C LEU A 744 -49.49 -9.81 -34.63
N ASN A 745 -48.22 -10.13 -34.91
CA ASN A 745 -47.85 -10.82 -36.15
C ASN A 745 -48.40 -12.27 -36.21
N GLN A 746 -48.45 -12.98 -35.09
CA GLN A 746 -49.00 -14.35 -35.02
C GLN A 746 -50.49 -14.40 -35.40
N VAL A 747 -51.28 -13.40 -34.99
CA VAL A 747 -52.69 -13.28 -35.38
C VAL A 747 -52.87 -12.71 -36.80
N LYS A 748 -51.77 -12.55 -37.55
CA LYS A 748 -51.71 -11.95 -38.89
C LYS A 748 -52.26 -10.52 -38.93
N ALA A 749 -52.13 -9.78 -37.84
CA ALA A 749 -52.45 -8.36 -37.82
C ALA A 749 -51.45 -7.57 -38.69
N LYS A 750 -51.93 -6.51 -39.32
CA LYS A 750 -51.07 -5.63 -40.11
C LYS A 750 -50.44 -4.56 -39.22
N VAL A 751 -49.28 -4.88 -38.63
CA VAL A 751 -48.56 -3.95 -37.76
C VAL A 751 -47.84 -2.89 -38.60
N LEU A 752 -48.30 -1.64 -38.51
CA LEU A 752 -47.72 -0.49 -39.20
C LEU A 752 -46.38 -0.08 -38.60
N GLY A 753 -46.23 -0.23 -37.28
CA GLY A 753 -45.00 0.02 -36.54
C GLY A 753 -45.24 0.39 -35.09
N THR A 754 -44.17 0.82 -34.43
CA THR A 754 -44.10 1.10 -33.01
C THR A 754 -43.85 2.60 -32.77
N LEU A 755 -44.64 3.20 -31.88
CA LEU A 755 -44.51 4.57 -31.39
C LEU A 755 -43.79 4.55 -30.04
N LEU A 756 -42.62 5.19 -29.96
CA LEU A 756 -41.88 5.34 -28.70
C LEU A 756 -42.40 6.56 -27.91
N ASN A 757 -43.19 6.34 -26.88
CA ASN A 757 -43.80 7.37 -26.06
C ASN A 757 -42.96 7.74 -24.83
N SER A 758 -43.17 8.94 -24.30
CA SER A 758 -42.53 9.47 -23.08
C SER A 758 -41.00 9.53 -23.14
N VAL A 759 -40.43 9.84 -24.29
CA VAL A 759 -38.96 9.97 -24.44
C VAL A 759 -38.46 11.19 -23.66
N LYS A 760 -37.42 11.01 -22.84
CA LYS A 760 -36.75 12.11 -22.14
C LYS A 760 -35.87 12.88 -23.13
N VAL A 761 -35.98 14.21 -23.13
CA VAL A 761 -35.21 15.08 -24.05
C VAL A 761 -33.70 14.89 -23.86
N GLU A 762 -33.25 14.63 -22.62
CA GLU A 762 -31.84 14.37 -22.31
C GLU A 762 -31.33 13.02 -22.84
N SER A 763 -32.23 12.05 -23.09
CA SER A 763 -31.88 10.76 -23.70
C SER A 763 -31.89 10.78 -25.24
N MET A 764 -32.24 11.92 -25.83
CA MET A 764 -32.51 12.09 -27.27
C MET A 764 -31.27 12.56 -28.07
N TYR A 765 -30.09 12.58 -27.44
CA TYR A 765 -28.81 13.04 -28.00
C TYR A 765 -28.28 12.24 -29.22
N GLY A 766 -28.96 11.17 -29.64
CA GLY A 766 -28.58 10.32 -30.77
C GLY A 766 -29.24 10.62 -32.12
N SER A 767 -30.34 11.38 -32.18
CA SER A 767 -31.01 11.69 -33.44
C SER A 767 -30.72 13.14 -33.86
N TYR A 768 -29.69 13.29 -34.69
CA TYR A 768 -29.26 14.55 -35.33
C TYR A 768 -30.43 15.33 -35.98
N TYR A 769 -31.52 14.64 -36.32
CA TYR A 769 -32.70 15.20 -36.97
C TYR A 769 -33.62 16.03 -36.05
N TYR A 770 -33.78 15.66 -34.76
CA TYR A 770 -34.72 16.38 -33.88
C TYR A 770 -34.11 17.62 -33.24
N TYR A 771 -32.80 17.63 -33.00
CA TYR A 771 -32.09 18.81 -32.46
C TYR A 771 -32.16 20.01 -33.42
N TYR A 772 -31.99 19.77 -34.73
CA TYR A 772 -32.15 20.81 -35.75
C TYR A 772 -33.59 21.31 -35.83
N HIS A 773 -34.58 20.42 -35.81
CA HIS A 773 -36.00 20.82 -35.89
C HIS A 773 -36.48 21.57 -34.63
N TYR A 774 -36.03 21.17 -33.44
CA TYR A 774 -36.36 21.84 -32.18
C TYR A 774 -35.72 23.23 -32.09
N HIS A 775 -34.47 23.38 -32.54
CA HIS A 775 -33.77 24.68 -32.53
C HIS A 775 -34.23 25.64 -33.64
N TYR A 776 -34.58 25.15 -34.84
CA TYR A 776 -35.05 26.01 -35.93
C TYR A 776 -36.41 26.67 -35.61
N TYR A 777 -37.34 25.96 -34.96
CA TYR A 777 -38.65 26.51 -34.61
C TYR A 777 -38.68 27.26 -33.27
N THR A 778 -37.74 27.02 -32.36
CA THR A 778 -37.64 27.79 -31.11
C THR A 778 -36.90 29.12 -31.28
N GLN A 779 -36.01 29.27 -32.28
CA GLN A 779 -35.32 30.53 -32.55
C GLN A 779 -36.25 31.69 -32.96
N ASN A 780 -37.39 31.39 -33.59
CA ASN A 780 -38.32 32.44 -34.04
C ASN A 780 -39.23 33.03 -32.95
N SER A 781 -39.11 32.59 -31.69
CA SER A 781 -40.03 33.04 -30.63
C SER A 781 -39.37 33.69 -29.41
N ASN A 782 -38.03 33.72 -29.29
CA ASN A 782 -37.34 34.50 -28.24
C ASN A 782 -35.85 34.68 -28.55
N GLY A 783 -35.45 35.87 -29.01
CA GLY A 783 -34.08 36.23 -29.35
C GLY A 783 -33.13 36.45 -28.15
N LYS A 784 -33.08 35.55 -27.16
CA LYS A 784 -32.05 35.57 -26.10
C LYS A 784 -31.67 34.15 -25.63
N LEU A 785 -30.39 33.81 -25.80
CA LEU A 785 -29.77 32.60 -25.24
C LEU A 785 -29.79 32.61 -23.70
N PRO A 786 -29.97 31.45 -23.02
CA PRO A 786 -29.85 31.34 -21.56
C PRO A 786 -28.42 31.64 -21.07
N LYS A 787 -28.30 32.30 -19.92
CA LYS A 787 -27.05 32.83 -19.34
C LYS A 787 -26.00 31.78 -18.92
N THR A 788 -26.25 30.48 -19.06
CA THR A 788 -25.32 29.42 -18.62
C THR A 788 -24.28 28.97 -19.65
N GLN A 789 -24.26 29.55 -20.86
CA GLN A 789 -23.25 29.23 -21.90
C GLN A 789 -22.38 30.41 -22.34
N ARG A 790 -22.23 31.47 -21.53
CA ARG A 790 -21.30 32.58 -21.82
C ARG A 790 -19.85 32.37 -21.35
N LYS A 791 -19.52 31.23 -20.75
CA LYS A 791 -18.18 30.98 -20.14
C LYS A 791 -17.32 29.91 -20.82
N LEU A 792 -17.71 29.40 -22.01
CA LEU A 792 -16.97 28.35 -22.73
C LEU A 792 -16.39 28.81 -24.08
N LEU A 793 -16.40 30.12 -24.37
CA LEU A 793 -15.92 30.69 -25.65
C LEU A 793 -14.89 31.83 -25.48
N SER A 794 -14.14 31.83 -24.37
CA SER A 794 -12.98 32.73 -24.23
C SER A 794 -11.81 31.98 -23.61
N TRP A 795 -11.13 31.17 -24.42
CA TRP A 795 -9.74 30.80 -24.17
C TRP A 795 -8.98 30.91 -25.51
N PRO A 796 -8.09 31.89 -25.66
CA PRO A 796 -7.17 31.93 -26.80
C PRO A 796 -5.98 31.00 -26.52
N TRP A 797 -5.44 30.44 -27.60
CA TRP A 797 -4.30 29.54 -27.61
C TRP A 797 -3.02 30.20 -27.08
N SER A 798 -2.27 29.46 -26.26
CA SER A 798 -0.81 29.49 -26.14
C SER A 798 -0.34 28.14 -25.64
#